data_AF-A0A373LXL0-F1
#
_entry.id   AF-A0A373LXL0-F1
#
_cell.length_a   1.000
_cell.length_b   1.000
_cell.length_c   1.000
_cell.angle_alpha   90.00
_cell.angle_beta   90.00
_cell.angle_gamma   90.00
#
_symmetry.space_group_name_H-M   'P 1'
#
loop_
_entity.id
_entity.type
_entity.pdbx_description
1 polymer ?
#
loop_
_entity_poly.entity_id
_entity_poly.type
_entity_poly.pdbx_seq_one_letter_code
_entity_poly.pdbx_strand_id
1 'polypeptide(L)'
;MTAKKKRLLFMVLGVCLCALIAVLIGEGAISDNKKEYAERCSEFAGIWTDKDKTISLEIQRVTSEAIFFSLDEKNNRLFSGRAVGNETYEFTYNSTGNMYRMSIRPGTENKLTIQLLDKKVRLNFPGGGMKKQKPPRFNGMLTKKTSLVNQKAYSLSGYLGTKKEPARALNRYCSFSRLEDGTIWRVHTLLDETGEYFKTNILGITMNSTLSECKRALGKMISEQALVWKGMRRQYENDKYVSTIVTNEFGVIIEMDCQLKNLPGAKREGEFILKGNTLYRFAGDYTGGIKITIPAKCNRISSHAFDAGEYGYSLNEKRKYTRNITIPKKVFVEEDAFANCGSLTITIAEGTTKITKKAFAHMVSEESMMKKVKWVEVNLPSSLEVVEEGAFALGESTDKLRRFWQIYSWDSERIPVRINTLKIMREFTLTYIGDNAFWGIDMDGLPPGLTYLGTNYTVQLYSSGYDSDSKLALPVSLKKLKSHTIYLLDTLDKLYLPDDLEILEDDAIFGGSVQQFVYKSGLNKFKQEKTFGQWIRSKDGSVLCTTNVIQYNSRLKKMEMASGDFEKLPNEYYEKYKKNCIVVKVPEGVKEIWGMANLSTYEKVILPKSLKKVNVEGIFSDLTGRVVFLGDKVPEFTGECDINLGDEFEIRVKKGLERKMLRALKKHFLMSSDTLKRYITTF
;
A
#
# COMPACT_ATOMS: atom_id res chain seq x y z
N MET A 1 66.18 -39.21 -30.29
CA MET A 1 65.11 -38.98 -31.29
C MET A 1 65.75 -38.86 -32.67
N THR A 2 65.40 -39.71 -33.64
CA THR A 2 66.01 -39.70 -34.99
C THR A 2 65.62 -38.43 -35.77
N ALA A 3 66.46 -37.99 -36.71
CA ALA A 3 66.24 -36.75 -37.48
C ALA A 3 64.86 -36.70 -38.19
N LYS A 4 64.36 -37.86 -38.64
CA LYS A 4 63.00 -38.03 -39.19
C LYS A 4 61.90 -37.68 -38.17
N LYS A 5 62.03 -38.12 -36.92
CA LYS A 5 61.04 -37.83 -35.87
C LYS A 5 61.04 -36.34 -35.47
N LYS A 6 62.20 -35.66 -35.51
CA LYS A 6 62.26 -34.19 -35.29
C LYS A 6 61.55 -33.44 -36.41
N ARG A 7 61.80 -33.79 -37.68
CA ARG A 7 61.10 -33.17 -38.82
C ARG A 7 59.58 -33.38 -38.76
N LEU A 8 59.13 -34.58 -38.41
CA LEU A 8 57.70 -34.86 -38.26
C LEU A 8 57.05 -34.04 -37.14
N LEU A 9 57.72 -33.93 -35.98
CA LEU A 9 57.24 -33.13 -34.85
C LEU A 9 57.14 -31.63 -35.20
N PHE A 10 58.14 -31.06 -35.87
CA PHE A 10 58.12 -29.66 -36.32
C PHE A 10 57.04 -29.42 -37.38
N MET A 11 56.78 -30.38 -38.26
CA MET A 11 55.73 -30.28 -39.26
C MET A 11 54.33 -30.32 -38.61
N VAL A 12 54.10 -31.20 -37.63
CA VAL A 12 52.85 -31.25 -36.87
C VAL A 12 52.63 -29.98 -36.05
N LEU A 13 53.66 -29.48 -35.36
CA LEU A 13 53.59 -28.21 -34.62
C LEU A 13 53.31 -27.02 -35.54
N GLY A 14 53.92 -27.00 -36.74
CA GLY A 14 53.65 -25.98 -37.75
C GLY A 14 52.19 -25.98 -38.24
N VAL A 15 51.64 -27.16 -38.53
CA VAL A 15 50.23 -27.30 -38.93
C VAL A 15 49.28 -26.91 -37.80
N CYS A 16 49.55 -27.33 -36.56
CA CYS A 16 48.75 -26.91 -35.40
C CYS A 16 48.80 -25.40 -35.19
N LEU A 17 49.96 -24.75 -35.35
CA LEU A 17 50.12 -23.31 -35.24
C LEU A 17 49.36 -22.56 -36.36
N CYS A 18 49.44 -23.04 -37.61
CA CYS A 18 48.70 -22.46 -38.72
C CYS A 18 47.18 -22.59 -38.53
N ALA A 19 46.70 -23.74 -38.02
CA ALA A 19 45.28 -23.92 -37.70
C ALA A 19 44.82 -22.96 -36.60
N LEU A 20 45.64 -22.75 -35.56
CA LEU A 20 45.36 -21.83 -34.46
C LEU A 20 45.31 -20.36 -34.94
N ILE A 21 46.25 -19.97 -35.80
CA ILE A 21 46.27 -18.63 -36.42
C ILE A 21 45.05 -18.43 -37.33
N ALA A 22 44.67 -19.43 -38.13
CA ALA A 22 43.48 -19.35 -38.99
C ALA A 22 42.19 -19.23 -38.18
N VAL A 23 42.08 -19.92 -37.05
CA VAL A 23 40.97 -19.78 -36.10
C VAL A 23 40.94 -18.37 -35.51
N LEU A 24 42.08 -17.83 -35.06
CA LEU A 24 42.16 -16.48 -34.49
C LEU A 24 41.83 -15.38 -35.52
N ILE A 25 42.30 -15.51 -36.76
CA ILE A 25 41.97 -14.58 -37.86
C ILE A 25 40.47 -14.69 -38.20
N GLY A 26 39.93 -15.91 -38.27
CA GLY A 26 38.50 -16.14 -38.50
C GLY A 26 37.63 -15.54 -37.40
N GLU A 27 38.01 -15.70 -36.12
CA GLU A 27 37.33 -15.10 -34.98
C GLU A 27 37.40 -13.57 -35.01
N GLY A 28 38.55 -13.00 -35.38
CA GLY A 28 38.72 -11.55 -35.58
C GLY A 28 37.80 -11.00 -36.66
N ALA A 29 37.78 -11.61 -37.85
CA ALA A 29 36.93 -11.20 -38.97
C ALA A 29 35.42 -11.33 -38.65
N ILE A 30 35.02 -12.36 -37.89
CA ILE A 30 33.63 -12.52 -37.43
C ILE A 30 33.27 -11.45 -36.39
N SER A 31 34.21 -11.08 -35.52
CA SER A 31 34.02 -10.03 -34.51
C SER A 31 33.83 -8.65 -35.17
N ASP A 32 34.68 -8.30 -36.12
CA ASP A 32 34.62 -7.02 -36.83
C ASP A 32 33.32 -6.89 -37.65
N ASN A 33 32.93 -7.93 -38.38
CA ASN A 33 31.64 -7.97 -39.09
C ASN A 33 30.43 -7.83 -38.15
N LYS A 34 30.47 -8.43 -36.94
CA LYS A 34 29.40 -8.26 -35.94
C LYS A 34 29.33 -6.84 -35.41
N LYS A 35 30.49 -6.18 -35.23
CA LYS A 35 30.56 -4.80 -34.76
C LYS A 35 30.03 -3.82 -35.82
N GLU A 36 30.46 -3.96 -37.06
CA GLU A 36 29.98 -3.17 -38.19
C GLU A 36 28.46 -3.34 -38.40
N TYR A 37 27.97 -4.58 -38.31
CA TYR A 37 26.54 -4.87 -38.38
C TYR A 37 25.75 -4.22 -37.22
N ALA A 38 26.30 -4.26 -36.00
CA ALA A 38 25.66 -3.63 -34.83
C ALA A 38 25.61 -2.10 -34.96
N GLU A 39 26.68 -1.48 -35.46
CA GLU A 39 26.74 -0.05 -35.76
C GLU A 39 25.69 0.32 -36.81
N ARG A 40 25.62 -0.41 -37.93
CA ARG A 40 24.58 -0.21 -38.96
C ARG A 40 23.15 -0.38 -38.42
N CYS A 41 22.92 -1.39 -37.60
CA CYS A 41 21.61 -1.61 -36.96
C CYS A 41 21.21 -0.45 -36.04
N SER A 42 22.16 0.17 -35.36
CA SER A 42 21.90 1.30 -34.45
C SER A 42 21.40 2.55 -35.19
N GLU A 43 21.78 2.71 -36.46
CA GLU A 43 21.31 3.81 -37.33
C GLU A 43 19.81 3.74 -37.62
N PHE A 44 19.17 2.59 -37.42
CA PHE A 44 17.73 2.44 -37.65
C PHE A 44 16.87 2.80 -36.43
N ALA A 45 17.46 2.98 -35.24
CA ALA A 45 16.70 3.42 -34.07
C ALA A 45 16.17 4.85 -34.29
N GLY A 46 14.86 5.05 -34.16
CA GLY A 46 14.18 6.30 -34.50
C GLY A 46 12.70 6.09 -34.83
N ILE A 47 11.99 7.20 -35.03
CA ILE A 47 10.62 7.20 -35.53
C ILE A 47 10.68 7.40 -37.03
N TRP A 48 10.13 6.44 -37.77
CA TRP A 48 10.13 6.41 -39.23
C TRP A 48 8.72 6.66 -39.75
N THR A 49 8.56 7.67 -40.60
CA THR A 49 7.27 7.98 -41.24
C THR A 49 7.39 7.92 -42.76
N ASP A 50 6.25 7.66 -43.40
CA ASP A 50 6.09 7.87 -44.83
C ASP A 50 6.08 9.37 -45.18
N LYS A 51 6.04 9.69 -46.48
CA LYS A 51 6.04 11.07 -46.95
C LYS A 51 4.82 11.85 -46.45
N ASP A 52 3.66 11.19 -46.40
CA ASP A 52 2.35 11.77 -46.11
C ASP A 52 1.97 11.67 -44.62
N LYS A 53 2.87 11.12 -43.78
CA LYS A 53 2.66 10.88 -42.33
C LYS A 53 1.38 10.09 -42.05
N THR A 54 1.03 9.18 -42.96
CA THR A 54 -0.12 8.28 -42.83
C THR A 54 0.17 7.11 -41.90
N ILE A 55 1.45 6.73 -41.76
CA ILE A 55 1.91 5.69 -40.85
C ILE A 55 3.22 6.10 -40.18
N SER A 56 3.38 5.66 -38.94
CA SER A 56 4.62 5.81 -38.17
C SER A 56 5.06 4.45 -37.63
N LEU A 57 6.36 4.19 -37.72
CA LEU A 57 7.01 3.02 -37.15
C LEU A 57 8.12 3.52 -36.23
N GLU A 58 7.93 3.33 -34.93
CA GLU A 58 8.96 3.62 -33.95
C GLU A 58 9.84 2.38 -33.81
N ILE A 59 11.09 2.47 -34.24
CA ILE A 59 12.10 1.41 -34.06
C ILE A 59 12.92 1.75 -32.83
N GLN A 60 12.77 0.94 -31.80
CA GLN A 60 13.47 1.11 -30.52
C GLN A 60 14.87 0.50 -30.54
N ARG A 61 15.02 -0.66 -31.19
CA ARG A 61 16.32 -1.34 -31.32
C ARG A 61 16.29 -2.38 -32.44
N VAL A 62 17.42 -2.56 -33.10
CA VAL A 62 17.67 -3.61 -34.09
C VAL A 62 18.88 -4.43 -33.65
N THR A 63 18.79 -5.75 -33.80
CA THR A 63 19.87 -6.71 -33.55
C THR A 63 19.85 -7.76 -34.66
N SER A 64 20.89 -8.58 -34.79
CA SER A 64 20.92 -9.66 -35.79
C SER A 64 19.84 -10.72 -35.61
N GLU A 65 19.20 -10.78 -34.44
CA GLU A 65 18.17 -11.77 -34.11
C GLU A 65 16.75 -11.18 -34.14
N ALA A 66 16.61 -9.90 -33.82
CA ALA A 66 15.31 -9.28 -33.58
C ALA A 66 15.29 -7.76 -33.79
N ILE A 67 14.10 -7.25 -34.12
CA ILE A 67 13.75 -5.83 -34.14
C ILE A 67 12.68 -5.55 -33.09
N PHE A 68 12.86 -4.48 -32.32
CA PHE A 68 11.89 -4.01 -31.31
C PHE A 68 11.24 -2.73 -31.82
N PHE A 69 9.91 -2.72 -31.95
CA PHE A 69 9.19 -1.63 -32.62
C PHE A 69 7.77 -1.38 -32.09
N SER A 70 7.22 -0.20 -32.35
CA SER A 70 5.80 0.17 -32.17
C SER A 70 5.22 0.73 -33.47
N LEU A 71 3.91 0.54 -33.68
CA LEU A 71 3.15 1.03 -34.84
C LEU A 71 2.21 2.21 -34.51
N ASP A 72 2.11 2.60 -33.24
CA ASP A 72 1.25 3.68 -32.76
C ASP A 72 2.04 4.60 -31.83
N GLU A 73 2.19 5.87 -32.22
CA GLU A 73 2.88 6.90 -31.42
C GLU A 73 2.10 7.27 -30.14
N LYS A 74 0.79 6.99 -30.09
CA LYS A 74 -0.07 7.34 -28.94
C LYS A 74 -0.27 6.18 -27.98
N ASN A 75 -0.16 4.93 -28.45
CA ASN A 75 -0.27 3.73 -27.61
C ASN A 75 1.00 2.88 -27.72
N ASN A 76 1.86 3.12 -26.73
CA ASN A 76 3.17 2.57 -26.41
C ASN A 76 3.30 1.02 -26.28
N ARG A 77 2.63 0.23 -27.13
CA ARG A 77 2.78 -1.23 -27.11
C ARG A 77 3.99 -1.63 -27.95
N LEU A 78 5.05 -2.07 -27.28
CA LEU A 78 6.26 -2.57 -27.92
C LEU A 78 6.08 -4.02 -28.41
N PHE A 79 6.56 -4.30 -29.62
CA PHE A 79 6.58 -5.62 -30.26
C PHE A 79 8.02 -6.06 -30.54
N SER A 80 8.24 -7.37 -30.68
CA SER A 80 9.48 -7.93 -31.23
C SER A 80 9.20 -8.71 -32.51
N GLY A 81 9.93 -8.39 -33.59
CA GLY A 81 9.98 -9.17 -34.83
C GLY A 81 11.27 -9.98 -34.90
N ARG A 82 11.23 -11.17 -35.53
CA ARG A 82 12.38 -12.07 -35.69
C ARG A 82 13.11 -11.81 -37.01
N ALA A 83 14.43 -11.88 -37.03
CA ALA A 83 15.19 -11.81 -38.27
C ALA A 83 14.94 -13.03 -39.16
N VAL A 84 14.85 -12.83 -40.47
CA VAL A 84 14.67 -13.91 -41.48
C VAL A 84 15.69 -13.86 -42.61
N GLY A 85 16.72 -13.02 -42.49
CA GLY A 85 17.76 -12.81 -43.50
C GLY A 85 17.55 -11.55 -44.34
N ASN A 86 18.58 -11.13 -45.07
CA ASN A 86 18.59 -9.92 -45.92
C ASN A 86 18.05 -8.67 -45.19
N GLU A 87 18.45 -8.48 -43.93
CA GLU A 87 18.00 -7.39 -43.04
C GLU A 87 16.46 -7.25 -42.96
N THR A 88 15.77 -8.36 -43.15
CA THR A 88 14.32 -8.45 -43.06
C THR A 88 13.92 -9.10 -41.76
N TYR A 89 12.90 -8.54 -41.14
CA TYR A 89 12.33 -8.98 -39.88
C TYR A 89 10.83 -9.24 -40.06
N GLU A 90 10.35 -10.26 -39.36
CA GLU A 90 8.98 -10.73 -39.46
C GLU A 90 8.29 -10.75 -38.11
N PHE A 91 7.03 -10.32 -38.10
CA PHE A 91 6.15 -10.42 -36.96
C PHE A 91 4.81 -10.98 -37.42
N THR A 92 4.40 -12.10 -36.83
CA THR A 92 3.14 -12.77 -37.20
C THR A 92 2.08 -12.51 -36.15
N TYR A 93 0.85 -12.25 -36.62
CA TYR A 93 -0.21 -11.80 -35.75
C TYR A 93 -1.62 -12.15 -36.22
N ASN A 94 -2.55 -12.18 -35.27
CA ASN A 94 -3.98 -12.29 -35.51
C ASN A 94 -4.68 -10.95 -35.22
N SER A 95 -5.75 -10.66 -35.96
CA SER A 95 -6.52 -9.43 -35.81
C SER A 95 -7.71 -9.66 -34.89
N THR A 96 -7.81 -8.92 -33.76
CA THR A 96 -8.86 -9.18 -32.75
C THR A 96 -10.07 -8.22 -32.77
N GLY A 97 -10.21 -7.40 -33.81
CA GLY A 97 -11.51 -6.80 -34.18
C GLY A 97 -12.11 -5.71 -33.28
N ASN A 98 -11.40 -5.17 -32.28
CA ASN A 98 -11.93 -4.06 -31.48
C ASN A 98 -11.81 -2.71 -32.21
N MET A 99 -12.87 -1.89 -32.15
CA MET A 99 -13.09 -0.69 -32.97
C MET A 99 -12.24 0.54 -32.59
N TYR A 100 -11.49 0.53 -31.48
CA TYR A 100 -10.83 1.74 -30.96
C TYR A 100 -9.31 1.61 -30.74
N ARG A 101 -8.71 0.45 -30.99
CA ARG A 101 -7.28 0.20 -30.78
C ARG A 101 -6.77 -0.80 -31.81
N MET A 102 -5.55 -0.63 -32.33
CA MET A 102 -4.82 -1.67 -33.06
C MET A 102 -4.63 -2.89 -32.14
N SER A 103 -5.66 -3.75 -32.10
CA SER A 103 -5.72 -4.90 -31.20
C SER A 103 -5.13 -6.09 -31.92
N ILE A 104 -3.82 -6.04 -32.05
CA ILE A 104 -3.00 -7.12 -32.60
C ILE A 104 -2.61 -8.06 -31.45
N ARG A 105 -2.70 -9.37 -31.69
CA ARG A 105 -2.17 -10.42 -30.80
C ARG A 105 -1.23 -11.33 -31.59
N PRO A 106 -0.24 -11.97 -30.96
CA PRO A 106 0.59 -12.95 -31.65
C PRO A 106 -0.27 -14.06 -32.24
N GLY A 107 0.10 -14.50 -33.43
CA GLY A 107 -0.65 -15.51 -34.16
C GLY A 107 -0.05 -15.73 -35.54
N THR A 108 -0.80 -16.38 -36.43
CA THR A 108 -0.32 -16.84 -37.74
C THR A 108 -1.15 -16.33 -38.91
N GLU A 109 -2.23 -15.59 -38.67
CA GLU A 109 -3.15 -15.12 -39.73
C GLU A 109 -2.50 -14.11 -40.67
N ASN A 110 -1.73 -13.17 -40.11
CA ASN A 110 -1.13 -12.08 -40.83
C ASN A 110 0.37 -12.04 -40.55
N LYS A 111 1.11 -11.52 -41.52
CA LYS A 111 2.56 -11.40 -41.46
C LYS A 111 2.95 -9.97 -41.80
N LEU A 112 3.50 -9.27 -40.81
CA LEU A 112 4.16 -7.99 -40.97
C LEU A 112 5.63 -8.22 -41.28
N THR A 113 6.16 -7.52 -42.28
CA THR A 113 7.60 -7.54 -42.58
C THR A 113 8.20 -6.14 -42.54
N ILE A 114 9.34 -6.00 -41.88
CA ILE A 114 10.16 -4.79 -41.85
C ILE A 114 11.49 -5.13 -42.51
N GLN A 115 11.79 -4.49 -43.63
CA GLN A 115 13.08 -4.63 -44.31
C GLN A 115 13.86 -3.33 -44.16
N LEU A 116 15.06 -3.44 -43.59
CA LEU A 116 15.98 -2.32 -43.44
C LEU A 116 16.74 -2.13 -44.76
N LEU A 117 16.79 -0.89 -45.24
CA LEU A 117 17.48 -0.49 -46.46
C LEU A 117 18.30 0.76 -46.15
N ASP A 118 19.32 1.05 -46.96
CA ASP A 118 20.15 2.25 -46.75
C ASP A 118 19.26 3.52 -46.63
N LYS A 119 19.29 4.12 -45.43
CA LYS A 119 18.51 5.31 -45.01
C LYS A 119 16.99 5.20 -45.18
N LYS A 120 16.42 3.99 -45.32
CA LYS A 120 14.98 3.78 -45.53
C LYS A 120 14.49 2.51 -44.86
N VAL A 121 13.21 2.47 -44.53
CA VAL A 121 12.57 1.25 -43.99
C VAL A 121 11.39 0.87 -44.86
N ARG A 122 11.42 -0.34 -45.43
CA ARG A 122 10.27 -0.88 -46.15
C ARG A 122 9.38 -1.63 -45.16
N LEU A 123 8.13 -1.17 -45.03
CA LEU A 123 7.14 -1.79 -44.16
C LEU A 123 6.03 -2.40 -45.02
N ASN A 124 5.79 -3.69 -44.83
CA ASN A 124 4.60 -4.37 -45.32
C ASN A 124 3.75 -4.78 -44.12
N PHE A 125 2.70 -4.01 -43.90
CA PHE A 125 1.68 -4.23 -42.89
C PHE A 125 0.34 -4.48 -43.57
N PRO A 126 -0.12 -5.75 -43.63
CA PRO A 126 -1.35 -6.13 -44.35
C PRO A 126 -2.65 -5.64 -43.68
N GLY A 127 -2.56 -4.96 -42.53
CA GLY A 127 -3.69 -4.40 -41.79
C GLY A 127 -4.53 -5.45 -41.06
N GLY A 128 -5.77 -5.10 -40.71
CA GLY A 128 -6.72 -6.00 -40.03
C GLY A 128 -7.90 -6.42 -40.92
N GLY A 129 -8.48 -7.60 -40.64
CA GLY A 129 -9.53 -8.23 -41.46
C GLY A 129 -10.98 -7.71 -41.32
N MET A 130 -11.24 -6.71 -40.46
CA MET A 130 -12.61 -6.28 -40.14
C MET A 130 -13.10 -5.08 -41.00
N LYS A 131 -14.39 -5.13 -41.40
CA LYS A 131 -15.02 -4.24 -42.39
C LYS A 131 -15.26 -2.79 -41.93
N LYS A 132 -15.21 -2.45 -40.63
CA LYS A 132 -15.75 -1.17 -40.12
C LYS A 132 -14.73 -0.11 -39.66
N GLN A 133 -13.46 -0.44 -39.47
CA GLN A 133 -12.33 0.52 -39.41
C GLN A 133 -11.06 -0.31 -39.60
N LYS A 134 -10.44 -0.23 -40.78
CA LYS A 134 -9.22 -0.97 -41.10
C LYS A 134 -8.04 -0.23 -40.45
N PRO A 135 -7.18 -0.88 -39.64
CA PRO A 135 -5.80 -0.39 -39.51
C PRO A 135 -5.29 -0.14 -40.93
N PRO A 136 -4.71 1.03 -41.24
CA PRO A 136 -4.31 1.34 -42.60
C PRO A 136 -3.39 0.22 -43.09
N ARG A 137 -3.83 -0.48 -44.14
CA ARG A 137 -2.92 -1.38 -44.86
C ARG A 137 -1.81 -0.50 -45.39
N PHE A 138 -0.58 -0.88 -45.13
CA PHE A 138 0.57 -0.13 -45.61
C PHE A 138 1.55 -1.07 -46.25
N ASN A 139 1.88 -0.82 -47.51
CA ASN A 139 2.97 -1.49 -48.20
C ASN A 139 3.75 -0.41 -48.91
N GLY A 140 4.84 0.03 -48.28
CA GLY A 140 5.53 1.24 -48.73
C GLY A 140 6.86 1.48 -48.03
N MET A 141 7.41 2.65 -48.32
CA MET A 141 8.72 3.08 -47.82
C MET A 141 8.54 4.20 -46.80
N LEU A 142 9.19 4.04 -45.66
CA LEU A 142 9.36 5.06 -44.64
C LEU A 142 10.73 5.71 -44.88
N THR A 143 10.73 7.02 -45.13
CA THR A 143 11.92 7.76 -45.58
C THR A 143 12.25 8.97 -44.70
N LYS A 144 11.34 9.36 -43.81
CA LYS A 144 11.56 10.44 -42.86
C LYS A 144 11.88 9.82 -41.50
N LYS A 145 13.02 10.17 -40.92
CA LYS A 145 13.47 9.68 -39.61
C LYS A 145 13.56 10.84 -38.63
N THR A 146 12.99 10.68 -37.44
CA THR A 146 13.25 11.55 -36.28
C THR A 146 13.85 10.74 -35.13
N SER A 147 14.56 11.42 -34.23
CA SER A 147 15.21 10.78 -33.08
C SER A 147 14.18 10.35 -32.04
N LEU A 148 14.47 9.24 -31.35
CA LEU A 148 13.74 8.87 -30.14
C LEU A 148 13.94 9.93 -29.05
N VAL A 149 12.95 10.09 -28.17
CA VAL A 149 13.06 10.98 -27.00
C VAL A 149 14.22 10.51 -26.13
N ASN A 150 15.12 11.43 -25.77
CA ASN A 150 16.21 11.11 -24.86
C ASN A 150 15.66 10.95 -23.44
N GLN A 151 15.81 9.76 -22.88
CA GLN A 151 15.32 9.42 -21.55
C GLN A 151 16.49 9.02 -20.67
N LYS A 152 16.43 9.46 -19.42
CA LYS A 152 17.43 9.11 -18.41
C LYS A 152 17.43 7.60 -18.18
N ALA A 153 18.60 6.98 -18.29
CA ALA A 153 18.80 5.57 -18.02
C ALA A 153 19.32 5.34 -16.59
N TYR A 154 18.82 4.28 -15.95
CA TYR A 154 19.26 3.87 -14.60
C TYR A 154 19.79 2.44 -14.64
N SER A 155 21.04 2.24 -14.22
CA SER A 155 21.59 0.90 -14.03
C SER A 155 21.24 0.39 -12.63
N LEU A 156 20.32 -0.58 -12.58
CA LEU A 156 19.79 -1.14 -11.34
C LEU A 156 20.79 -2.08 -10.66
N SER A 157 21.67 -2.72 -11.43
CA SER A 157 22.74 -3.56 -10.88
C SER A 157 23.74 -2.79 -10.02
N GLY A 158 23.83 -1.46 -10.18
CA GLY A 158 24.66 -0.60 -9.33
C GLY A 158 24.17 -0.46 -7.88
N TYR A 159 22.95 -0.91 -7.58
CA TYR A 159 22.41 -0.91 -6.21
C TYR A 159 22.59 -2.25 -5.50
N LEU A 160 22.61 -3.36 -6.24
CA LEU A 160 22.71 -4.71 -5.67
C LEU A 160 24.03 -4.90 -4.90
N GLY A 161 23.92 -5.38 -3.66
CA GLY A 161 25.06 -5.55 -2.75
C GLY A 161 25.59 -4.24 -2.16
N THR A 162 24.85 -3.14 -2.27
CA THR A 162 25.23 -1.83 -1.74
C THR A 162 24.15 -1.27 -0.79
N LYS A 163 24.52 -0.24 -0.03
CA LYS A 163 23.58 0.57 0.79
C LYS A 163 23.19 1.87 0.10
N LYS A 164 23.40 1.96 -1.21
CA LYS A 164 23.15 3.19 -1.97
C LYS A 164 21.65 3.41 -2.07
N GLU A 165 21.19 4.59 -1.66
CA GLU A 165 19.79 4.94 -1.81
C GLU A 165 19.40 5.09 -3.29
N PRO A 166 18.34 4.40 -3.75
CA PRO A 166 17.82 4.55 -5.09
C PRO A 166 17.27 5.97 -5.34
N ALA A 167 17.34 6.43 -6.58
CA ALA A 167 16.69 7.66 -6.96
C ALA A 167 15.16 7.54 -6.76
N ARG A 168 14.54 8.56 -6.16
CA ARG A 168 13.08 8.59 -5.88
C ARG A 168 12.20 8.29 -7.10
N ALA A 169 12.66 8.64 -8.31
CA ALA A 169 11.95 8.33 -9.55
C ALA A 169 11.81 6.81 -9.82
N LEU A 170 12.71 5.97 -9.29
CA LEU A 170 12.66 4.52 -9.44
C LEU A 170 11.58 3.86 -8.59
N ASN A 171 11.16 4.50 -7.49
CA ASN A 171 10.18 3.96 -6.55
C ASN A 171 8.82 3.64 -7.20
N ARG A 172 8.51 4.25 -8.35
CA ARG A 172 7.29 3.98 -9.10
C ARG A 172 7.32 2.67 -9.90
N TYR A 173 8.51 2.15 -10.22
CA TYR A 173 8.69 1.06 -11.18
C TYR A 173 9.57 -0.09 -10.65
N CYS A 174 10.34 0.19 -9.61
CA CYS A 174 11.27 -0.73 -8.99
C CYS A 174 10.98 -0.88 -7.51
N SER A 175 11.14 -2.11 -7.02
CA SER A 175 11.19 -2.40 -5.59
C SER A 175 12.57 -2.92 -5.19
N PHE A 176 12.99 -2.51 -4.00
CA PHE A 176 14.32 -2.79 -3.44
C PHE A 176 14.16 -3.45 -2.07
N SER A 177 14.45 -4.74 -1.97
CA SER A 177 14.47 -5.44 -0.68
C SER A 177 15.85 -5.31 -0.03
N ARG A 178 15.85 -5.01 1.26
CA ARG A 178 17.07 -4.71 2.03
C ARG A 178 17.33 -5.78 3.11
N LEU A 179 18.60 -5.91 3.48
CA LEU A 179 19.03 -6.61 4.68
C LEU A 179 18.95 -5.65 5.87
N GLU A 180 19.10 -6.18 7.09
CA GLU A 180 19.08 -5.39 8.34
C GLU A 180 20.11 -4.25 8.34
N ASP A 181 21.24 -4.46 7.68
CA ASP A 181 22.30 -3.45 7.61
C ASP A 181 22.07 -2.40 6.50
N GLY A 182 20.93 -2.44 5.82
CA GLY A 182 20.55 -1.56 4.71
C GLY A 182 21.01 -2.04 3.33
N THR A 183 21.74 -3.15 3.23
CA THR A 183 22.24 -3.65 1.94
C THR A 183 21.10 -4.15 1.06
N ILE A 184 21.02 -3.67 -0.18
CA ILE A 184 20.02 -4.12 -1.16
C ILE A 184 20.43 -5.50 -1.68
N TRP A 185 19.59 -6.52 -1.43
CA TRP A 185 19.86 -7.88 -1.87
C TRP A 185 19.00 -8.33 -3.05
N ARG A 186 17.89 -7.65 -3.30
CA ARG A 186 16.97 -7.92 -4.41
C ARG A 186 16.47 -6.63 -5.01
N VAL A 187 16.45 -6.59 -6.34
CA VAL A 187 15.80 -5.56 -7.13
C VAL A 187 14.77 -6.22 -8.02
N HIS A 188 13.54 -5.74 -7.95
CA HIS A 188 12.44 -6.16 -8.79
C HIS A 188 11.97 -4.95 -9.62
N THR A 189 11.72 -5.11 -10.92
CA THR A 189 11.26 -4.01 -11.77
C THR A 189 10.22 -4.49 -12.77
N LEU A 190 9.20 -3.66 -12.96
CA LEU A 190 8.22 -3.79 -14.03
C LEU A 190 8.53 -2.73 -15.10
N LEU A 191 8.58 -3.15 -16.36
CA LEU A 191 8.98 -2.32 -17.49
C LEU A 191 7.81 -1.93 -18.39
N ASP A 192 6.71 -2.65 -18.28
CA ASP A 192 5.46 -2.38 -18.98
C ASP A 192 4.58 -1.60 -18.00
N GLU A 193 4.40 -0.27 -18.17
CA GLU A 193 3.08 0.36 -17.88
C GLU A 193 2.87 1.88 -18.04
N THR A 194 3.83 2.74 -18.34
CA THR A 194 3.47 4.15 -18.59
C THR A 194 4.33 4.71 -19.71
N GLY A 195 3.74 5.51 -20.60
CA GLY A 195 4.42 6.12 -21.76
C GLY A 195 5.63 7.01 -21.46
N GLU A 196 6.07 7.06 -20.20
CA GLU A 196 7.36 7.54 -19.75
C GLU A 196 8.27 6.32 -19.54
N TYR A 197 8.94 5.88 -20.60
CA TYR A 197 9.91 4.80 -20.51
C TYR A 197 11.16 5.29 -19.76
N PHE A 198 11.27 5.08 -18.46
CA PHE A 198 12.59 5.12 -17.84
C PHE A 198 13.39 3.93 -18.39
N LYS A 199 14.57 4.20 -18.96
CA LYS A 199 15.47 3.13 -19.42
C LYS A 199 16.18 2.51 -18.23
N THR A 200 15.51 1.64 -17.49
CA THR A 200 16.17 0.81 -16.49
C THR A 200 16.91 -0.35 -17.18
N ASN A 201 18.07 -0.71 -16.64
CA ASN A 201 18.74 -1.95 -17.02
C ASN A 201 19.19 -2.72 -15.80
N ILE A 202 19.15 -4.05 -15.88
CA ILE A 202 19.73 -4.96 -14.90
C ILE A 202 20.83 -5.73 -15.62
N LEU A 203 22.09 -5.55 -15.22
CA LEU A 203 23.23 -6.23 -15.83
C LEU A 203 23.29 -6.02 -17.36
N GLY A 204 22.92 -4.82 -17.83
CA GLY A 204 22.85 -4.48 -19.25
C GLY A 204 21.59 -4.97 -19.98
N ILE A 205 20.72 -5.74 -19.33
CA ILE A 205 19.44 -6.19 -19.88
C ILE A 205 18.38 -5.10 -19.72
N THR A 206 17.67 -4.82 -20.80
CA THR A 206 16.56 -3.85 -20.93
C THR A 206 15.34 -4.52 -21.56
N MET A 207 14.21 -3.80 -21.64
CA MET A 207 12.99 -4.30 -22.32
C MET A 207 13.22 -4.75 -23.78
N ASN A 208 14.24 -4.20 -24.44
CA ASN A 208 14.61 -4.43 -25.84
C ASN A 208 15.74 -5.45 -26.00
N SER A 209 15.89 -6.39 -25.05
CA SER A 209 16.99 -7.36 -25.09
C SER A 209 16.53 -8.71 -25.61
N THR A 210 17.40 -9.38 -26.37
CA THR A 210 17.10 -10.71 -26.92
C THR A 210 17.31 -11.81 -25.89
N LEU A 211 16.77 -12.99 -26.17
CA LEU A 211 16.99 -14.17 -25.34
C LEU A 211 18.48 -14.55 -25.27
N SER A 212 19.22 -14.41 -26.37
CA SER A 212 20.65 -14.68 -26.42
C SER A 212 21.45 -13.70 -25.56
N GLU A 213 21.05 -12.42 -25.54
CA GLU A 213 21.65 -11.41 -24.66
C GLU A 213 21.41 -11.73 -23.19
N CYS A 214 20.18 -12.14 -22.83
CA CYS A 214 19.88 -12.59 -21.48
C CYS A 214 20.77 -13.76 -21.07
N LYS A 215 20.94 -14.78 -21.92
CA LYS A 215 21.82 -15.92 -21.65
C LYS A 215 23.28 -15.49 -21.45
N ARG A 216 23.78 -14.57 -22.28
CA ARG A 216 25.17 -14.06 -22.17
C ARG A 216 25.40 -13.26 -20.89
N ALA A 217 24.47 -12.36 -20.53
CA ALA A 217 24.65 -11.44 -19.41
C ALA A 217 24.28 -12.06 -18.05
N LEU A 218 23.23 -12.89 -18.02
CA LEU A 218 22.65 -13.40 -16.77
C LEU A 218 23.16 -14.79 -16.40
N GLY A 219 23.82 -15.49 -17.33
CA GLY A 219 24.43 -16.79 -17.09
C GLY A 219 23.56 -17.98 -17.51
N LYS A 220 23.71 -19.10 -16.79
CA LYS A 220 23.05 -20.37 -17.12
C LYS A 220 21.55 -20.26 -16.87
N MET A 221 20.73 -20.63 -17.86
CA MET A 221 19.29 -20.77 -17.65
C MET A 221 19.00 -22.01 -16.80
N ILE A 222 18.28 -21.83 -15.71
CA ILE A 222 17.95 -22.90 -14.75
C ILE A 222 16.47 -23.29 -14.75
N SER A 223 15.59 -22.42 -15.27
CA SER A 223 14.16 -22.71 -15.41
C SER A 223 13.55 -21.91 -16.55
N GLU A 224 12.57 -22.50 -17.23
CA GLU A 224 11.71 -21.85 -18.23
C GLU A 224 10.26 -22.32 -18.02
N GLN A 225 9.32 -21.38 -18.03
CA GLN A 225 7.91 -21.65 -17.79
C GLN A 225 7.01 -20.77 -18.66
N ALA A 226 6.05 -21.39 -19.34
CA ALA A 226 4.96 -20.67 -20.00
C ALA A 226 3.93 -20.18 -18.98
N LEU A 227 3.53 -18.92 -19.10
CA LEU A 227 2.54 -18.30 -18.23
C LEU A 227 1.14 -18.40 -18.85
N VAL A 228 0.09 -18.41 -18.02
CA VAL A 228 -1.31 -18.57 -18.45
C VAL A 228 -1.72 -17.55 -19.52
N TRP A 229 -1.19 -16.34 -19.45
CA TRP A 229 -1.45 -15.26 -20.39
C TRP A 229 -0.54 -15.28 -21.64
N LYS A 230 0.11 -16.42 -21.93
CA LYS A 230 1.04 -16.64 -23.07
C LYS A 230 2.37 -15.87 -23.00
N GLY A 231 2.72 -15.36 -21.82
CA GLY A 231 4.08 -14.90 -21.52
C GLY A 231 5.04 -16.05 -21.26
N MET A 232 6.34 -15.73 -21.16
CA MET A 232 7.38 -16.69 -20.78
C MET A 232 8.19 -16.15 -19.62
N ARG A 233 8.35 -16.96 -18.59
CA ARG A 233 9.20 -16.70 -17.42
C ARG A 233 10.46 -17.54 -17.52
N ARG A 234 11.62 -16.92 -17.35
CA ARG A 234 12.93 -17.59 -17.41
C ARG A 234 13.78 -17.20 -16.21
N GLN A 235 14.39 -18.17 -15.56
CA GLN A 235 15.37 -17.93 -14.51
C GLN A 235 16.77 -18.27 -15.00
N TYR A 236 17.71 -17.41 -14.62
CA TYR A 236 19.12 -17.49 -14.92
C TYR A 236 19.93 -17.41 -13.64
N GLU A 237 21.09 -18.03 -13.67
CA GLU A 237 22.02 -18.05 -12.56
C GLU A 237 23.45 -17.83 -13.07
N ASN A 238 24.17 -16.93 -12.40
CA ASN A 238 25.62 -16.77 -12.53
C ASN A 238 26.29 -16.85 -11.15
N ASP A 239 27.57 -16.50 -11.06
CA ASP A 239 28.34 -16.61 -9.81
C ASP A 239 27.84 -15.69 -8.71
N LYS A 240 27.20 -14.57 -9.07
CA LYS A 240 26.78 -13.50 -8.15
C LYS A 240 25.28 -13.41 -7.96
N TYR A 241 24.50 -13.74 -8.98
CA TYR A 241 23.09 -13.40 -9.06
C TYR A 241 22.22 -14.56 -9.52
N VAL A 242 20.97 -14.54 -9.03
CA VAL A 242 19.84 -15.27 -9.61
C VAL A 242 18.91 -14.23 -10.21
N SER A 243 18.61 -14.34 -11.49
CA SER A 243 17.81 -13.36 -12.23
C SER A 243 16.60 -14.01 -12.88
N THR A 244 15.42 -13.40 -12.75
CA THR A 244 14.21 -13.79 -13.47
C THR A 244 13.89 -12.75 -14.53
N ILE A 245 13.56 -13.21 -15.74
CA ILE A 245 13.08 -12.38 -16.85
C ILE A 245 11.72 -12.89 -17.26
N VAL A 246 10.73 -11.98 -17.35
CA VAL A 246 9.42 -12.29 -17.93
C VAL A 246 9.27 -11.55 -19.24
N THR A 247 9.01 -12.29 -20.32
CA THR A 247 8.65 -11.72 -21.62
C THR A 247 7.15 -11.81 -21.83
N ASN A 248 6.58 -10.79 -22.46
CA ASN A 248 5.19 -10.84 -22.89
C ASN A 248 4.98 -11.76 -24.10
N GLU A 249 3.73 -11.85 -24.56
CA GLU A 249 3.34 -12.68 -25.71
C GLU A 249 4.06 -12.28 -27.03
N PHE A 250 4.63 -11.06 -27.11
CA PHE A 250 5.40 -10.58 -28.25
C PHE A 250 6.92 -10.76 -28.09
N GLY A 251 7.38 -11.39 -27.02
CA GLY A 251 8.82 -11.57 -26.76
C GLY A 251 9.53 -10.34 -26.18
N VAL A 252 8.80 -9.28 -25.81
CA VAL A 252 9.35 -8.10 -25.14
C VAL A 252 9.50 -8.37 -23.64
N ILE A 253 10.62 -7.98 -23.03
CA ILE A 253 10.82 -8.12 -21.59
C ILE A 253 9.97 -7.07 -20.87
N ILE A 254 9.11 -7.52 -19.95
CA ILE A 254 8.16 -6.68 -19.23
C ILE A 254 8.39 -6.67 -17.71
N GLU A 255 9.18 -7.61 -17.21
CA GLU A 255 9.50 -7.74 -15.78
C GLU A 255 10.91 -8.31 -15.66
N MET A 256 11.67 -7.77 -14.72
CA MET A 256 12.99 -8.29 -14.37
C MET A 256 13.13 -8.32 -12.85
N ASP A 257 13.66 -9.43 -12.33
CA ASP A 257 13.99 -9.62 -10.93
C ASP A 257 15.44 -10.06 -10.83
N CYS A 258 16.21 -9.49 -9.92
CA CYS A 258 17.60 -9.86 -9.72
C CYS A 258 17.95 -9.87 -8.25
N GLN A 259 18.53 -10.97 -7.80
CA GLN A 259 18.79 -11.27 -6.41
C GLN A 259 20.26 -11.64 -6.24
N LEU A 260 20.87 -11.25 -5.13
CA LEU A 260 22.13 -11.84 -4.70
C LEU A 260 21.94 -13.35 -4.51
N LYS A 261 22.85 -14.12 -5.10
CA LYS A 261 22.83 -15.58 -5.04
C LYS A 261 23.07 -16.07 -3.61
N ASN A 262 24.08 -15.49 -2.95
CA ASN A 262 24.49 -15.84 -1.60
C ASN A 262 24.30 -14.65 -0.67
N LEU A 263 23.70 -14.88 0.50
CA LEU A 263 23.63 -13.92 1.60
C LEU A 263 24.52 -14.39 2.76
N PRO A 264 25.15 -13.49 3.52
CA PRO A 264 26.04 -13.87 4.61
C PRO A 264 25.39 -14.81 5.62
N GLY A 265 26.03 -15.96 5.85
CA GLY A 265 25.56 -16.97 6.81
C GLY A 265 24.24 -17.67 6.44
N ALA A 266 23.77 -17.53 5.19
CA ALA A 266 22.49 -18.08 4.76
C ALA A 266 22.61 -18.97 3.52
N LYS A 267 21.71 -19.94 3.39
CA LYS A 267 21.67 -20.90 2.29
C LYS A 267 20.32 -20.83 1.57
N ARG A 268 20.34 -20.85 0.24
CA ARG A 268 19.12 -20.93 -0.58
C ARG A 268 18.61 -22.36 -0.66
N GLU A 269 17.31 -22.54 -0.41
CA GLU A 269 16.57 -23.80 -0.53
C GLU A 269 15.21 -23.52 -1.19
N GLY A 270 15.11 -23.85 -2.49
CA GLY A 270 13.93 -23.52 -3.29
C GLY A 270 13.68 -22.01 -3.36
N GLU A 271 12.47 -21.60 -2.98
CA GLU A 271 12.04 -20.19 -2.92
C GLU A 271 12.51 -19.46 -1.65
N PHE A 272 13.26 -20.11 -0.76
CA PHE A 272 13.64 -19.55 0.53
C PHE A 272 15.16 -19.40 0.67
N ILE A 273 15.56 -18.40 1.43
CA ILE A 273 16.92 -18.26 1.95
C ILE A 273 16.84 -18.47 3.46
N LEU A 274 17.62 -19.41 3.98
CA LEU A 274 17.53 -19.89 5.36
C LEU A 274 18.83 -19.62 6.12
N LYS A 275 18.72 -19.26 7.41
CA LYS A 275 19.82 -19.22 8.38
C LYS A 275 19.57 -20.30 9.44
N GLY A 276 20.18 -21.47 9.29
CA GLY A 276 19.86 -22.65 10.10
C GLY A 276 18.39 -23.07 9.93
N ASN A 277 17.62 -23.05 11.03
CA ASN A 277 16.17 -23.35 11.04
C ASN A 277 15.29 -22.09 10.96
N THR A 278 15.87 -20.95 10.58
CA THR A 278 15.14 -19.69 10.39
C THR A 278 14.92 -19.43 8.91
N LEU A 279 13.67 -19.20 8.52
CA LEU A 279 13.33 -18.62 7.22
C LEU A 279 13.78 -17.16 7.24
N TYR A 280 14.91 -16.89 6.58
CA TYR A 280 15.55 -15.58 6.60
C TYR A 280 14.96 -14.64 5.56
N ARG A 281 14.82 -15.07 4.31
CA ARG A 281 14.17 -14.28 3.25
C ARG A 281 13.38 -15.16 2.30
N PHE A 282 12.25 -14.67 1.83
CA PHE A 282 11.50 -15.24 0.73
C PHE A 282 11.99 -14.66 -0.60
N ALA A 283 12.51 -15.54 -1.44
CA ALA A 283 13.12 -15.24 -2.72
C ALA A 283 12.23 -15.64 -3.92
N GLY A 284 11.08 -16.26 -3.65
CA GLY A 284 10.07 -16.60 -4.66
C GLY A 284 9.30 -15.39 -5.17
N ASP A 285 8.27 -15.69 -5.95
CA ASP A 285 7.32 -14.71 -6.49
C ASP A 285 6.05 -14.69 -5.65
N TYR A 286 5.32 -13.58 -5.69
CA TYR A 286 4.04 -13.42 -4.99
C TYR A 286 2.84 -13.65 -5.90
N THR A 287 3.09 -13.98 -7.17
CA THR A 287 2.05 -14.22 -8.17
C THR A 287 1.92 -15.70 -8.53
N GLY A 288 0.70 -16.13 -8.87
CA GLY A 288 0.41 -17.48 -9.34
C GLY A 288 -0.41 -18.32 -8.36
N GLY A 289 -0.94 -19.45 -8.83
CA GLY A 289 -1.82 -20.32 -8.04
C GLY A 289 -1.09 -21.30 -7.10
N ILE A 290 0.24 -21.33 -7.11
CA ILE A 290 1.02 -22.31 -6.35
C ILE A 290 1.14 -21.86 -4.88
N LYS A 291 0.76 -22.73 -3.94
CA LYS A 291 0.88 -22.47 -2.51
C LYS A 291 2.35 -22.35 -2.09
N ILE A 292 2.66 -21.34 -1.27
CA ILE A 292 3.95 -21.19 -0.59
C ILE A 292 3.97 -22.17 0.60
N THR A 293 4.96 -23.05 0.64
CA THR A 293 5.11 -24.06 1.69
C THR A 293 6.39 -23.81 2.47
N ILE A 294 6.26 -23.43 3.75
CA ILE A 294 7.41 -23.22 4.64
C ILE A 294 8.15 -24.58 4.82
N PRO A 295 9.48 -24.63 4.68
CA PRO A 295 10.24 -25.86 4.87
C PRO A 295 10.02 -26.44 6.28
N ALA A 296 9.80 -27.75 6.38
CA ALA A 296 9.39 -28.41 7.64
C ALA A 296 10.39 -28.23 8.80
N LYS A 297 11.67 -28.02 8.51
CA LYS A 297 12.71 -27.75 9.51
C LYS A 297 12.63 -26.35 10.12
N CYS A 298 11.93 -25.42 9.46
CA CYS A 298 11.86 -24.05 9.94
C CYS A 298 10.96 -23.97 11.16
N ASN A 299 11.49 -23.40 12.25
CA ASN A 299 10.73 -23.12 13.47
C ASN A 299 10.61 -21.61 13.73
N ARG A 300 11.13 -20.79 12.81
CA ARG A 300 11.18 -19.34 12.93
C ARG A 300 11.09 -18.66 11.56
N ILE A 301 10.36 -17.55 11.48
CA ILE A 301 10.35 -16.60 10.37
C ILE A 301 10.97 -15.30 10.88
N SER A 302 12.05 -14.84 10.25
CA SER A 302 12.75 -13.65 10.73
C SER A 302 12.04 -12.35 10.35
N SER A 303 12.39 -11.26 11.03
CA SER A 303 12.01 -9.90 10.60
C SER A 303 12.33 -9.66 9.12
N HIS A 304 11.41 -9.00 8.42
CA HIS A 304 11.49 -8.71 6.98
C HIS A 304 11.70 -9.94 6.08
N ALA A 305 11.33 -11.15 6.54
CA ALA A 305 11.46 -12.36 5.73
C ALA A 305 10.66 -12.29 4.42
N PHE A 306 9.44 -11.75 4.48
CA PHE A 306 8.55 -11.57 3.33
C PHE A 306 8.54 -10.13 2.81
N ASP A 307 9.60 -9.35 3.08
CA ASP A 307 9.67 -7.96 2.64
C ASP A 307 9.89 -7.86 1.12
N ALA A 308 8.89 -7.32 0.43
CA ALA A 308 8.91 -7.09 -1.00
C ALA A 308 9.33 -5.67 -1.38
N GLY A 309 9.92 -4.93 -0.45
CA GLY A 309 10.31 -3.52 -0.53
C GLY A 309 9.14 -2.56 -0.29
N GLU A 310 9.45 -1.29 -0.03
CA GLU A 310 8.51 -0.23 0.40
C GLU A 310 7.23 -0.11 -0.44
N TYR A 311 7.32 -0.34 -1.75
CA TYR A 311 6.19 -0.28 -2.68
C TYR A 311 5.60 -1.66 -3.01
N GLY A 312 6.10 -2.71 -2.35
CA GLY A 312 5.85 -4.13 -2.65
C GLY A 312 6.15 -4.47 -4.11
N TYR A 313 5.84 -5.70 -4.51
CA TYR A 313 5.68 -5.98 -5.94
C TYR A 313 4.61 -5.02 -6.44
N SER A 314 4.96 -4.06 -7.29
CA SER A 314 4.02 -3.11 -7.88
C SER A 314 3.12 -3.84 -8.89
N LEU A 315 2.32 -4.81 -8.45
CA LEU A 315 1.39 -5.49 -9.33
C LEU A 315 0.34 -4.47 -9.76
N ASN A 316 0.28 -4.20 -11.06
CA ASN A 316 -0.87 -3.63 -11.72
C ASN A 316 -2.16 -4.21 -11.09
N GLU A 317 -3.17 -3.37 -10.87
CA GLU A 317 -4.51 -3.80 -10.45
C GLU A 317 -5.07 -4.97 -11.29
N LYS A 318 -4.58 -5.15 -12.53
CA LYS A 318 -4.92 -6.24 -13.45
C LYS A 318 -4.22 -7.59 -13.18
N ARG A 319 -3.21 -7.66 -12.30
CA ARG A 319 -2.45 -8.89 -11.98
C ARG A 319 -2.59 -9.32 -10.52
N LYS A 320 -3.79 -9.20 -9.95
CA LYS A 320 -4.15 -9.67 -8.59
C LYS A 320 -4.24 -11.21 -8.52
N TYR A 321 -3.13 -11.91 -8.74
CA TYR A 321 -3.04 -13.33 -8.36
C TYR A 321 -2.32 -13.43 -7.03
N THR A 322 -3.10 -13.51 -5.97
CA THR A 322 -2.62 -13.66 -4.59
C THR A 322 -2.16 -15.09 -4.34
N ARG A 323 -0.92 -15.27 -3.84
CA ARG A 323 -0.43 -16.58 -3.40
C ARG A 323 -0.88 -16.89 -1.98
N ASN A 324 -1.06 -18.18 -1.70
CA ASN A 324 -1.48 -18.67 -0.40
C ASN A 324 -0.28 -19.18 0.39
N ILE A 325 -0.18 -18.84 1.67
CA ILE A 325 0.79 -19.39 2.63
C ILE A 325 0.07 -19.88 3.88
N THR A 326 0.57 -20.95 4.48
CA THR A 326 0.12 -21.39 5.81
C THR A 326 1.26 -21.28 6.80
N ILE A 327 1.03 -20.58 7.92
CA ILE A 327 1.98 -20.45 9.03
C ILE A 327 1.74 -21.62 10.00
N PRO A 328 2.68 -22.57 10.14
CA PRO A 328 2.50 -23.73 11.02
C PRO A 328 2.47 -23.33 12.50
N LYS A 329 1.68 -24.05 13.31
CA LYS A 329 1.46 -23.77 14.74
C LYS A 329 2.74 -23.57 15.57
N LYS A 330 3.82 -24.29 15.27
CA LYS A 330 5.08 -24.27 16.05
C LYS A 330 6.10 -23.25 15.53
N VAL A 331 5.75 -22.46 14.52
CA VAL A 331 6.66 -21.49 13.92
C VAL A 331 6.51 -20.15 14.62
N PHE A 332 7.61 -19.68 15.22
CA PHE A 332 7.68 -18.34 15.77
C PHE A 332 7.83 -17.29 14.65
N VAL A 333 7.11 -16.19 14.74
CA VAL A 333 7.14 -15.10 13.76
C VAL A 333 7.70 -13.86 14.46
N GLU A 334 8.86 -13.40 14.02
CA GLU A 334 9.50 -12.19 14.54
C GLU A 334 8.73 -10.92 14.17
N GLU A 335 9.00 -9.82 14.87
CA GLU A 335 8.42 -8.50 14.56
C GLU A 335 8.69 -8.15 13.09
N ASP A 336 7.69 -7.62 12.40
CA ASP A 336 7.80 -7.15 11.02
C ASP A 336 8.22 -8.23 10.00
N ALA A 337 8.02 -9.52 10.31
CA ALA A 337 8.33 -10.62 9.39
C ALA A 337 7.64 -10.50 8.02
N PHE A 338 6.46 -9.88 7.98
CA PHE A 338 5.64 -9.65 6.80
C PHE A 338 5.55 -8.18 6.37
N ALA A 339 6.40 -7.31 6.93
CA ALA A 339 6.39 -5.90 6.58
C ALA A 339 6.59 -5.71 5.06
N ASN A 340 5.76 -4.86 4.46
CA ASN A 340 5.73 -4.56 3.03
C ASN A 340 5.69 -5.78 2.11
N CYS A 341 5.00 -6.85 2.51
CA CYS A 341 4.93 -8.05 1.69
C CYS A 341 4.19 -7.83 0.36
N GLY A 342 4.41 -8.74 -0.58
CA GLY A 342 3.61 -8.82 -1.80
C GLY A 342 2.19 -9.32 -1.50
N SER A 343 1.34 -9.41 -2.52
CA SER A 343 -0.04 -9.85 -2.30
C SER A 343 -0.07 -11.30 -1.81
N LEU A 344 -0.63 -11.52 -0.61
CA LEU A 344 -0.68 -12.82 0.05
C LEU A 344 -2.03 -13.10 0.73
N THR A 345 -2.43 -14.37 0.71
CA THR A 345 -3.41 -14.94 1.62
C THR A 345 -2.65 -15.75 2.66
N ILE A 346 -2.66 -15.29 3.90
CA ILE A 346 -1.93 -15.87 5.03
C ILE A 346 -2.92 -16.63 5.90
N THR A 347 -2.77 -17.96 5.99
CA THR A 347 -3.56 -18.79 6.90
C THR A 347 -2.71 -19.16 8.10
N ILE A 348 -3.12 -18.75 9.30
CA ILE A 348 -2.47 -19.19 10.53
C ILE A 348 -3.08 -20.55 10.93
N ALA A 349 -2.24 -21.53 11.20
CA ALA A 349 -2.69 -22.91 11.43
C ALA A 349 -3.53 -23.05 12.70
N GLU A 350 -4.51 -23.95 12.66
CA GLU A 350 -5.32 -24.33 13.82
C GLU A 350 -4.46 -24.85 14.97
N GLY A 351 -4.92 -24.58 16.19
CA GLY A 351 -4.20 -24.84 17.43
C GLY A 351 -3.16 -23.77 17.79
N THR A 352 -2.98 -22.73 16.98
CA THR A 352 -2.21 -21.52 17.37
C THR A 352 -3.06 -20.68 18.31
N THR A 353 -2.55 -20.42 19.52
CA THR A 353 -3.29 -19.72 20.59
C THR A 353 -2.87 -18.27 20.77
N LYS A 354 -1.72 -17.87 20.22
CA LYS A 354 -1.16 -16.53 20.40
C LYS A 354 -0.55 -16.00 19.09
N ILE A 355 -0.85 -14.74 18.76
CA ILE A 355 -0.07 -13.94 17.80
C ILE A 355 0.80 -12.95 18.58
N THR A 356 2.11 -13.02 18.33
CA THR A 356 3.11 -12.24 19.07
C THR A 356 3.19 -10.79 18.59
N LYS A 357 3.77 -9.95 19.45
CA LYS A 357 4.00 -8.52 19.17
C LYS A 357 4.54 -8.31 17.76
N LYS A 358 3.90 -7.39 17.01
CA LYS A 358 4.26 -6.97 15.65
C LYS A 358 4.51 -8.08 14.61
N ALA A 359 4.10 -9.33 14.83
CA ALA A 359 4.41 -10.46 13.93
C ALA A 359 3.97 -10.26 12.47
N PHE A 360 2.83 -9.58 12.28
CA PHE A 360 2.23 -9.25 10.98
C PHE A 360 1.99 -7.74 10.85
N ALA A 361 2.80 -6.93 11.54
CA ALA A 361 2.72 -5.48 11.41
C ALA A 361 3.24 -5.02 10.03
N HIS A 362 2.79 -3.84 9.63
CA HIS A 362 3.28 -3.09 8.48
C HIS A 362 3.24 -3.85 7.15
N MET A 363 2.30 -4.80 6.98
CA MET A 363 2.18 -5.61 5.77
C MET A 363 2.02 -4.77 4.49
N VAL A 364 1.50 -3.55 4.63
CA VAL A 364 1.46 -2.54 3.58
C VAL A 364 1.95 -1.20 4.15
N SER A 365 2.96 -0.59 3.53
CA SER A 365 3.44 0.75 3.92
C SER A 365 2.34 1.81 3.82
N GLU A 366 2.40 2.79 4.71
CA GLU A 366 1.52 3.97 4.71
C GLU A 366 1.49 4.66 3.32
N GLU A 367 2.63 4.75 2.63
CA GLU A 367 2.73 5.36 1.29
C GLU A 367 1.99 4.58 0.20
N SER A 368 1.81 3.28 0.40
CA SER A 368 1.24 2.37 -0.60
C SER A 368 -0.20 1.96 -0.31
N MET A 369 -0.75 2.28 0.87
CA MET A 369 -2.11 1.86 1.26
C MET A 369 -3.16 2.20 0.20
N MET A 370 -3.12 3.42 -0.35
CA MET A 370 -4.08 3.88 -1.36
C MET A 370 -3.99 3.16 -2.72
N LYS A 371 -2.84 2.51 -3.00
CA LYS A 371 -2.57 1.83 -4.28
C LYS A 371 -2.77 0.32 -4.20
N LYS A 372 -2.72 -0.24 -2.98
CA LYS A 372 -2.69 -1.69 -2.73
C LYS A 372 -4.02 -2.18 -2.18
N VAL A 373 -5.06 -2.07 -2.98
CA VAL A 373 -6.42 -2.46 -2.60
C VAL A 373 -6.61 -3.99 -2.55
N LYS A 374 -7.13 -4.52 -1.43
CA LYS A 374 -7.33 -5.98 -1.15
C LYS A 374 -6.03 -6.77 -1.37
N TRP A 375 -4.93 -6.25 -0.81
CA TRP A 375 -3.59 -6.75 -1.07
C TRP A 375 -3.28 -8.02 -0.28
N VAL A 376 -3.57 -7.99 1.02
CA VAL A 376 -3.29 -9.09 1.94
C VAL A 376 -4.58 -9.50 2.64
N GLU A 377 -4.78 -10.81 2.73
CA GLU A 377 -5.85 -11.40 3.53
C GLU A 377 -5.22 -12.32 4.58
N VAL A 378 -5.64 -12.20 5.83
CA VAL A 378 -5.20 -13.08 6.91
C VAL A 378 -6.38 -13.87 7.47
N ASN A 379 -6.26 -15.18 7.51
CA ASN A 379 -7.23 -16.09 8.12
C ASN A 379 -6.74 -16.50 9.51
N LEU A 380 -7.45 -16.05 10.55
CA LEU A 380 -7.17 -16.41 11.94
C LEU A 380 -7.72 -17.81 12.27
N PRO A 381 -7.05 -18.58 13.15
CA PRO A 381 -7.52 -19.90 13.58
C PRO A 381 -8.62 -19.76 14.64
N SER A 382 -9.48 -20.76 14.79
CA SER A 382 -10.50 -20.74 15.84
C SER A 382 -9.92 -20.87 17.25
N SER A 383 -8.74 -21.45 17.39
CA SER A 383 -8.06 -21.63 18.69
C SER A 383 -7.39 -20.36 19.24
N LEU A 384 -7.51 -19.22 18.58
CA LEU A 384 -6.76 -18.02 18.95
C LEU A 384 -7.30 -17.38 20.24
N GLU A 385 -6.44 -17.19 21.23
CA GLU A 385 -6.80 -16.64 22.55
C GLU A 385 -6.22 -15.23 22.77
N VAL A 386 -5.02 -14.97 22.25
CA VAL A 386 -4.26 -13.75 22.51
C VAL A 386 -3.72 -13.14 21.21
N VAL A 387 -3.96 -11.84 21.03
CA VAL A 387 -3.28 -11.00 20.02
C VAL A 387 -2.51 -9.91 20.76
N GLU A 388 -1.18 -9.95 20.68
CA GLU A 388 -0.32 -9.00 21.39
C GLU A 388 -0.25 -7.62 20.70
N GLU A 389 0.43 -6.69 21.37
CA GLU A 389 0.60 -5.30 20.93
C GLU A 389 1.05 -5.20 19.47
N GLY A 390 0.36 -4.37 18.69
CA GLY A 390 0.74 -4.07 17.30
C GLY A 390 0.77 -5.25 16.34
N ALA A 391 0.25 -6.43 16.70
CA ALA A 391 0.41 -7.67 15.93
C ALA A 391 0.07 -7.55 14.43
N PHE A 392 -0.93 -6.75 14.07
CA PHE A 392 -1.39 -6.48 12.69
C PHE A 392 -1.43 -4.98 12.35
N ALA A 393 -0.75 -4.11 13.11
CA ALA A 393 -0.82 -2.66 12.91
C ALA A 393 -0.34 -2.26 11.50
N LEU A 394 -1.07 -1.36 10.82
CA LEU A 394 -0.67 -0.89 9.48
C LEU A 394 0.37 0.24 9.50
N GLY A 395 0.50 0.96 10.60
CA GLY A 395 1.43 2.07 10.72
C GLY A 395 1.59 2.54 12.16
N GLU A 396 2.65 3.29 12.39
CA GLU A 396 2.96 3.87 13.71
C GLU A 396 2.35 5.26 13.87
N SER A 397 2.05 5.97 12.75
CA SER A 397 1.49 7.32 12.77
C SER A 397 -0.04 7.30 12.86
N THR A 398 -0.59 7.82 13.97
CA THR A 398 -2.04 7.96 14.14
C THR A 398 -2.65 8.92 13.13
N ASP A 399 -1.97 10.01 12.77
CA ASP A 399 -2.59 11.08 11.98
C ASP A 399 -2.75 10.73 10.50
N LYS A 400 -1.75 10.08 9.90
CA LYS A 400 -1.84 9.64 8.50
C LYS A 400 -2.90 8.55 8.33
N LEU A 401 -2.94 7.59 9.25
CA LEU A 401 -3.96 6.54 9.25
C LEU A 401 -5.36 7.15 9.48
N ARG A 402 -5.51 8.10 10.40
CA ARG A 402 -6.77 8.85 10.57
C ARG A 402 -7.18 9.57 9.29
N ARG A 403 -6.27 10.27 8.61
CA ARG A 403 -6.55 10.93 7.31
C ARG A 403 -6.93 9.94 6.22
N PHE A 404 -6.25 8.79 6.16
CA PHE A 404 -6.62 7.72 5.24
C PHE A 404 -8.07 7.29 5.48
N TRP A 405 -8.44 7.01 6.73
CA TRP A 405 -9.80 6.60 7.07
C TRP A 405 -10.84 7.71 6.90
N GLN A 406 -10.49 8.98 7.07
CA GLN A 406 -11.38 10.10 6.74
C GLN A 406 -11.73 10.16 5.25
N ILE A 407 -10.85 9.69 4.37
CA ILE A 407 -11.05 9.70 2.92
C ILE A 407 -11.73 8.41 2.44
N TYR A 408 -11.37 7.27 3.02
CA TYR A 408 -11.75 5.94 2.51
C TYR A 408 -12.67 5.14 3.42
N SER A 409 -13.13 5.71 4.54
CA SER A 409 -14.06 5.04 5.46
C SER A 409 -15.23 4.42 4.73
N TRP A 410 -15.82 5.04 3.71
CA TRP A 410 -16.99 4.52 2.97
C TRP A 410 -16.71 3.46 1.87
N ASP A 411 -15.45 3.04 1.66
CA ASP A 411 -15.12 2.02 0.66
C ASP A 411 -14.29 0.85 1.23
N SER A 412 -14.97 -0.16 1.78
CA SER A 412 -14.36 -1.39 2.31
C SER A 412 -13.70 -2.19 1.21
N GLU A 413 -14.06 -1.96 -0.04
CA GLU A 413 -13.38 -2.57 -1.15
C GLU A 413 -11.96 -2.05 -1.32
N ARG A 414 -11.61 -0.90 -0.73
CA ARG A 414 -10.28 -0.27 -0.82
C ARG A 414 -9.33 -0.62 0.31
N ILE A 415 -9.73 -1.47 1.25
CA ILE A 415 -8.89 -1.84 2.39
C ILE A 415 -7.69 -2.66 1.91
N PRO A 416 -6.44 -2.27 2.25
CA PRO A 416 -5.27 -2.97 1.77
C PRO A 416 -5.03 -4.31 2.45
N VAL A 417 -5.42 -4.43 3.72
CA VAL A 417 -5.26 -5.64 4.52
C VAL A 417 -6.59 -6.03 5.15
N ARG A 418 -7.06 -7.24 4.86
CA ARG A 418 -8.26 -7.81 5.46
C ARG A 418 -7.88 -8.89 6.48
N ILE A 419 -8.44 -8.81 7.68
CA ILE A 419 -8.32 -9.87 8.69
C ILE A 419 -9.67 -10.58 8.79
N ASN A 420 -9.71 -11.86 8.44
CA ASN A 420 -10.91 -12.68 8.54
C ASN A 420 -11.11 -13.16 9.98
N THR A 421 -12.06 -12.55 10.68
CA THR A 421 -12.39 -12.82 12.07
C THR A 421 -13.58 -13.76 12.25
N LEU A 422 -14.24 -14.22 11.17
CA LEU A 422 -15.49 -14.99 11.25
C LEU A 422 -15.41 -16.20 12.19
N LYS A 423 -14.28 -16.91 12.20
CA LYS A 423 -14.06 -18.08 13.07
C LYS A 423 -13.99 -17.68 14.54
N ILE A 424 -13.15 -16.70 14.89
CA ILE A 424 -12.96 -16.28 16.28
C ILE A 424 -14.22 -15.62 16.86
N MET A 425 -15.04 -14.97 16.01
CA MET A 425 -16.32 -14.38 16.42
C MET A 425 -17.36 -15.44 16.80
N ARG A 426 -17.29 -16.64 16.22
CA ARG A 426 -18.24 -17.76 16.49
C ARG A 426 -17.84 -18.61 17.68
N GLU A 427 -16.54 -18.77 17.90
CA GLU A 427 -15.99 -19.72 18.88
C GLU A 427 -15.70 -19.06 20.24
N PHE A 428 -15.74 -17.72 20.32
CA PHE A 428 -15.56 -16.93 21.55
C PHE A 428 -14.23 -17.20 22.29
N THR A 429 -13.22 -17.72 21.59
CA THR A 429 -11.92 -18.11 22.16
C THR A 429 -10.98 -16.93 22.38
N LEU A 430 -11.11 -15.85 21.62
CA LEU A 430 -10.24 -14.69 21.74
C LEU A 430 -10.61 -13.87 22.98
N THR A 431 -9.69 -13.81 23.95
CA THR A 431 -9.90 -13.18 25.27
C THR A 431 -9.07 -11.91 25.49
N TYR A 432 -7.98 -11.72 24.73
CA TYR A 432 -7.05 -10.61 24.88
C TYR A 432 -6.64 -10.00 23.53
N ILE A 433 -6.82 -8.69 23.41
CA ILE A 433 -6.29 -7.88 22.31
C ILE A 433 -5.43 -6.76 22.92
N GLY A 434 -4.14 -6.74 22.59
CA GLY A 434 -3.19 -5.74 23.07
C GLY A 434 -3.34 -4.38 22.39
N ASP A 435 -2.59 -3.39 22.89
CA ASP A 435 -2.59 -2.03 22.36
C ASP A 435 -2.16 -2.01 20.88
N ASN A 436 -2.89 -1.28 20.05
CA ASN A 436 -2.65 -1.16 18.61
C ASN A 436 -2.65 -2.48 17.83
N ALA A 437 -3.10 -3.60 18.43
CA ALA A 437 -3.03 -4.93 17.81
C ALA A 437 -3.63 -4.98 16.39
N PHE A 438 -4.70 -4.21 16.16
CA PHE A 438 -5.39 -4.08 14.88
C PHE A 438 -5.43 -2.62 14.40
N TRP A 439 -4.48 -1.78 14.82
CA TRP A 439 -4.53 -0.36 14.46
C TRP A 439 -4.46 -0.15 12.95
N GLY A 440 -5.45 0.57 12.41
CA GLY A 440 -5.57 0.81 10.98
C GLY A 440 -6.17 -0.36 10.20
N ILE A 441 -6.64 -1.43 10.84
CA ILE A 441 -7.41 -2.51 10.22
C ILE A 441 -8.88 -2.29 10.52
N ASP A 442 -9.72 -2.26 9.49
CA ASP A 442 -11.16 -2.22 9.69
C ASP A 442 -11.68 -3.59 10.18
N MET A 443 -12.40 -3.57 11.31
CA MET A 443 -12.96 -4.74 11.97
C MET A 443 -14.48 -4.66 12.02
N ASP A 444 -15.14 -5.75 11.61
CA ASP A 444 -16.62 -5.87 11.57
C ASP A 444 -17.31 -5.89 12.95
N GLY A 445 -16.55 -5.84 14.06
CA GLY A 445 -17.10 -5.88 15.42
C GLY A 445 -16.10 -6.35 16.46
N LEU A 446 -16.59 -6.67 17.67
CA LEU A 446 -15.79 -7.12 18.81
C LEU A 446 -15.99 -8.61 19.09
N PRO A 447 -14.91 -9.40 19.19
CA PRO A 447 -14.96 -10.79 19.63
C PRO A 447 -15.65 -10.92 20.99
N PRO A 448 -16.74 -11.72 21.15
CA PRO A 448 -17.56 -11.59 22.35
C PRO A 448 -16.98 -12.27 23.60
N GLY A 449 -15.87 -13.01 23.47
CA GLY A 449 -15.11 -13.60 24.58
C GLY A 449 -14.06 -12.66 25.20
N LEU A 450 -13.92 -11.42 24.73
CA LEU A 450 -12.86 -10.53 25.20
C LEU A 450 -13.02 -10.15 26.68
N THR A 451 -11.92 -10.27 27.41
CA THR A 451 -11.76 -9.80 28.79
C THR A 451 -10.88 -8.55 28.87
N TYR A 452 -10.02 -8.36 27.87
CA TYR A 452 -9.13 -7.21 27.73
C TYR A 452 -9.13 -6.71 26.27
N LEU A 453 -9.24 -5.39 26.13
CA LEU A 453 -9.13 -4.68 24.87
C LEU A 453 -8.19 -3.48 25.05
N GLY A 454 -7.09 -3.49 24.30
CA GLY A 454 -6.11 -2.42 24.26
C GLY A 454 -6.54 -1.25 23.38
N THR A 455 -5.68 -0.25 23.29
CA THR A 455 -5.96 0.98 22.54
C THR A 455 -6.06 0.77 21.02
N ASN A 456 -6.72 1.72 20.35
CA ASN A 456 -6.75 1.87 18.90
C ASN A 456 -7.35 0.67 18.14
N TYR A 457 -8.44 0.10 18.67
CA TYR A 457 -9.25 -0.90 17.96
C TYR A 457 -10.22 -0.23 16.98
N THR A 458 -9.92 -0.29 15.69
CA THR A 458 -10.75 0.32 14.64
C THR A 458 -11.97 -0.54 14.33
N VAL A 459 -13.15 0.06 14.33
CA VAL A 459 -14.42 -0.62 14.02
C VAL A 459 -15.17 0.12 12.93
N GLN A 460 -15.66 -0.65 11.95
CA GLN A 460 -16.68 -0.21 11.02
C GLN A 460 -17.82 -1.22 10.94
N LEU A 461 -19.04 -0.69 10.95
CA LEU A 461 -20.25 -1.47 10.77
C LEU A 461 -20.88 -1.03 9.45
N TYR A 462 -20.46 -1.67 8.35
CA TYR A 462 -21.05 -1.40 7.04
C TYR A 462 -22.51 -1.81 7.01
N SER A 463 -23.38 -0.85 6.71
CA SER A 463 -24.19 -0.95 5.49
C SER A 463 -24.12 0.40 4.76
N SER A 464 -24.28 0.37 3.44
CA SER A 464 -24.07 1.51 2.54
C SER A 464 -24.86 2.76 2.95
N GLY A 465 -24.17 3.82 3.38
CA GLY A 465 -24.82 5.05 3.84
C GLY A 465 -25.43 4.89 5.23
N TYR A 466 -25.81 6.02 5.86
CA TYR A 466 -26.33 6.10 7.23
C TYR A 466 -27.29 4.94 7.56
N ASP A 467 -26.76 3.89 8.19
CA ASP A 467 -27.55 2.77 8.66
C ASP A 467 -28.04 3.13 10.06
N SER A 468 -29.32 3.53 10.12
CA SER A 468 -30.03 3.80 11.36
C SER A 468 -30.13 2.57 12.28
N ASP A 469 -29.69 1.39 11.83
CA ASP A 469 -29.66 0.16 12.61
C ASP A 469 -28.26 -0.32 13.01
N SER A 470 -27.20 0.46 12.79
CA SER A 470 -25.83 0.11 13.20
C SER A 470 -25.70 -0.10 14.71
N LYS A 471 -25.32 -1.31 15.13
CA LYS A 471 -25.30 -1.75 16.53
C LYS A 471 -23.98 -2.40 16.88
N LEU A 472 -23.34 -1.94 17.96
CA LEU A 472 -22.14 -2.55 18.52
C LEU A 472 -22.45 -3.04 19.92
N ALA A 473 -22.12 -4.30 20.22
CA ALA A 473 -22.20 -4.83 21.57
C ALA A 473 -20.78 -4.99 22.13
N LEU A 474 -20.51 -4.35 23.27
CA LEU A 474 -19.30 -4.63 24.01
C LEU A 474 -19.40 -6.03 24.63
N PRO A 475 -18.31 -6.82 24.62
CA PRO A 475 -18.26 -8.13 25.25
C PRO A 475 -18.66 -8.06 26.73
N VAL A 476 -19.55 -8.97 27.17
CA VAL A 476 -20.13 -8.94 28.52
C VAL A 476 -19.08 -9.12 29.63
N SER A 477 -17.95 -9.74 29.31
CA SER A 477 -16.80 -9.94 30.19
C SER A 477 -15.90 -8.72 30.33
N LEU A 478 -16.10 -7.66 29.54
CA LEU A 478 -15.27 -6.47 29.56
C LEU A 478 -15.62 -5.57 30.75
N LYS A 479 -14.67 -5.38 31.65
CA LYS A 479 -14.86 -4.57 32.87
C LYS A 479 -14.36 -3.13 32.75
N LYS A 480 -13.46 -2.87 31.81
CA LYS A 480 -12.77 -1.59 31.68
C LYS A 480 -12.66 -1.20 30.22
N LEU A 481 -13.01 0.04 29.91
CA LEU A 481 -12.74 0.67 28.63
C LEU A 481 -11.88 1.91 28.91
N LYS A 482 -10.61 1.82 28.56
CA LYS A 482 -9.63 2.90 28.80
C LYS A 482 -9.68 3.95 27.71
N SER A 483 -9.00 5.06 27.90
CA SER A 483 -8.86 6.09 26.88
C SER A 483 -8.32 5.53 25.56
N HIS A 484 -8.89 5.98 24.45
CA HIS A 484 -8.53 5.61 23.09
C HIS A 484 -8.66 4.11 22.80
N THR A 485 -9.63 3.40 23.41
CA THR A 485 -9.81 1.96 23.17
C THR A 485 -10.42 1.66 21.81
N ILE A 486 -11.57 2.27 21.48
CA ILE A 486 -12.33 1.98 20.24
C ILE A 486 -12.29 3.21 19.32
N TYR A 487 -11.79 3.04 18.12
CA TYR A 487 -11.86 4.02 17.04
C TYR A 487 -13.03 3.69 16.11
N LEU A 488 -14.10 4.48 16.14
CA LEU A 488 -15.23 4.33 15.24
C LEU A 488 -14.96 5.06 13.93
N LEU A 489 -15.10 4.36 12.80
CA LEU A 489 -15.01 5.00 11.48
C LEU A 489 -16.25 5.82 11.12
N ASP A 490 -17.41 5.42 11.64
CA ASP A 490 -18.72 6.03 11.35
C ASP A 490 -19.55 6.24 12.63
N THR A 491 -20.65 6.98 12.51
CA THR A 491 -21.61 7.15 13.61
C THR A 491 -22.37 5.85 13.87
N LEU A 492 -22.44 5.45 15.13
CA LEU A 492 -23.14 4.27 15.62
C LEU A 492 -24.53 4.64 16.18
N ASP A 493 -25.60 3.96 15.74
CA ASP A 493 -26.94 4.13 16.33
C ASP A 493 -26.95 3.69 17.80
N LYS A 494 -26.52 2.44 18.08
CA LYS A 494 -26.56 1.87 19.44
C LYS A 494 -25.27 1.20 19.85
N LEU A 495 -24.77 1.59 21.03
CA LEU A 495 -23.74 0.87 21.75
C LEU A 495 -24.32 0.16 22.97
N TYR A 496 -24.20 -1.17 23.02
CA TYR A 496 -24.60 -1.96 24.17
C TYR A 496 -23.43 -2.09 25.16
N LEU A 497 -23.60 -1.52 26.35
CA LEU A 497 -22.62 -1.59 27.43
C LEU A 497 -22.83 -2.87 28.27
N PRO A 498 -21.76 -3.50 28.79
CA PRO A 498 -21.86 -4.60 29.74
C PRO A 498 -22.49 -4.09 31.04
N ASP A 499 -23.33 -4.91 31.69
CA ASP A 499 -23.96 -4.55 32.96
C ASP A 499 -22.93 -4.34 34.08
N ASP A 500 -21.81 -5.09 34.03
CA ASP A 500 -20.72 -5.06 35.00
C ASP A 500 -19.54 -4.16 34.60
N LEU A 501 -19.73 -3.25 33.64
CA LEU A 501 -18.69 -2.30 33.25
C LEU A 501 -18.32 -1.39 34.44
N GLU A 502 -17.07 -1.49 34.91
CA GLU A 502 -16.59 -0.79 36.09
C GLU A 502 -15.97 0.57 35.75
N ILE A 503 -15.22 0.64 34.64
CA ILE A 503 -14.47 1.82 34.22
C ILE A 503 -14.78 2.11 32.76
N LEU A 504 -15.11 3.37 32.48
CA LEU A 504 -15.22 3.96 31.17
C LEU A 504 -14.45 5.27 31.24
N GLU A 505 -13.22 5.34 30.72
CA GLU A 505 -12.36 6.53 30.74
C GLU A 505 -12.73 7.52 29.63
N ASP A 506 -12.18 8.73 29.71
CA ASP A 506 -12.24 9.73 28.64
C ASP A 506 -11.60 9.22 27.35
N ASP A 507 -12.12 9.61 26.20
CA ASP A 507 -11.84 9.18 24.84
C ASP A 507 -11.82 7.67 24.60
N ALA A 508 -12.48 6.89 25.46
CA ALA A 508 -12.52 5.44 25.31
C ALA A 508 -13.16 4.98 23.99
N ILE A 509 -14.06 5.80 23.44
CA ILE A 509 -14.64 5.65 22.10
C ILE A 509 -14.44 6.98 21.39
N PHE A 510 -13.80 6.99 20.22
CA PHE A 510 -13.45 8.21 19.51
C PHE A 510 -13.51 8.03 17.98
N GLY A 511 -13.42 9.12 17.22
CA GLY A 511 -13.58 9.11 15.76
C GLY A 511 -15.01 9.46 15.35
N GLY A 512 -15.86 8.45 15.20
CA GLY A 512 -17.31 8.57 14.99
C GLY A 512 -18.10 8.73 16.29
N SER A 513 -19.38 9.10 16.18
CA SER A 513 -20.27 9.39 17.32
C SER A 513 -21.13 8.18 17.72
N VAL A 514 -21.67 8.16 18.94
CA VAL A 514 -22.68 7.17 19.38
C VAL A 514 -24.00 7.89 19.69
N GLN A 515 -25.10 7.47 19.07
CA GLN A 515 -26.42 8.11 19.28
C GLN A 515 -27.14 7.62 20.53
N GLN A 516 -27.01 6.32 20.82
CA GLN A 516 -27.69 5.71 21.95
C GLN A 516 -26.79 4.72 22.69
N PHE A 517 -26.80 4.82 24.02
CA PHE A 517 -26.21 3.82 24.90
C PHE A 517 -27.29 2.91 25.46
N VAL A 518 -27.12 1.61 25.27
CA VAL A 518 -28.08 0.59 25.69
C VAL A 518 -27.49 -0.27 26.79
N TYR A 519 -28.24 -0.48 27.85
CA TYR A 519 -27.88 -1.35 28.98
C TYR A 519 -29.09 -2.18 29.38
N LYS A 520 -28.87 -3.46 29.71
CA LYS A 520 -29.96 -4.42 29.96
C LYS A 520 -30.55 -4.29 31.35
N SER A 521 -29.79 -3.79 32.33
CA SER A 521 -30.20 -3.75 33.73
C SER A 521 -30.18 -2.34 34.34
N GLY A 522 -30.97 -2.14 35.39
CA GLY A 522 -30.79 -1.00 36.31
C GLY A 522 -29.52 -1.10 37.18
N LEU A 523 -28.70 -2.13 37.01
CA LEU A 523 -27.46 -2.36 37.74
C LEU A 523 -26.29 -1.56 37.15
N ASN A 524 -26.33 -1.25 35.86
CA ASN A 524 -25.27 -0.51 35.15
C ASN A 524 -24.88 0.78 35.90
N LYS A 525 -23.57 1.01 36.01
CA LYS A 525 -22.97 2.19 36.66
C LYS A 525 -23.13 3.46 35.83
N PHE A 526 -23.76 3.40 34.67
CA PHE A 526 -23.94 4.53 33.76
C PHE A 526 -25.41 4.67 33.34
N LYS A 527 -25.84 5.90 33.06
CA LYS A 527 -27.19 6.25 32.57
C LYS A 527 -27.08 7.26 31.45
N GLN A 528 -27.85 7.06 30.38
CA GLN A 528 -27.96 8.00 29.28
C GLN A 528 -28.90 9.15 29.65
N GLU A 529 -28.51 10.39 29.39
CA GLU A 529 -29.38 11.55 29.60
C GLU A 529 -30.35 11.73 28.43
N LYS A 530 -31.65 11.74 28.76
CA LYS A 530 -32.75 11.76 27.77
C LYS A 530 -32.84 13.07 26.98
N THR A 531 -32.27 14.15 27.50
CA THR A 531 -32.46 15.49 26.93
C THR A 531 -31.70 15.68 25.62
N PHE A 532 -30.58 14.97 25.42
CA PHE A 532 -29.73 15.16 24.23
C PHE A 532 -29.14 13.87 23.64
N GLY A 533 -29.50 12.68 24.13
CA GLY A 533 -29.14 11.38 23.54
C GLY A 533 -27.64 11.02 23.62
N GLN A 534 -26.73 11.96 23.78
CA GLN A 534 -25.29 11.71 23.60
C GLN A 534 -24.47 11.80 24.89
N TRP A 535 -25.12 12.10 26.02
CA TRP A 535 -24.42 12.19 27.32
C TRP A 535 -24.64 10.94 28.16
N ILE A 536 -23.56 10.50 28.79
CA ILE A 536 -23.57 9.47 29.81
C ILE A 536 -23.27 10.12 31.17
N ARG A 537 -24.00 9.71 32.20
CA ARG A 537 -23.62 9.99 33.58
C ARG A 537 -23.32 8.70 34.30
N SER A 538 -22.44 8.79 35.29
CA SER A 538 -22.40 7.81 36.37
C SER A 538 -23.80 7.63 37.01
N LYS A 539 -24.07 6.44 37.55
CA LYS A 539 -25.37 6.03 38.10
C LYS A 539 -25.84 6.89 39.26
N ASP A 540 -24.88 7.39 40.04
CA ASP A 540 -25.11 8.34 41.15
C ASP A 540 -25.24 9.79 40.66
N GLY A 541 -25.06 10.03 39.36
CA GLY A 541 -25.17 11.31 38.69
C GLY A 541 -24.00 12.26 38.93
N SER A 542 -22.94 11.84 39.63
CA SER A 542 -21.88 12.73 40.09
C SER A 542 -20.87 13.11 39.01
N VAL A 543 -20.67 12.24 38.02
CA VAL A 543 -19.75 12.41 36.90
C VAL A 543 -20.51 12.46 35.58
N LEU A 544 -20.21 13.44 34.75
CA LEU A 544 -20.68 13.57 33.37
C LEU A 544 -19.54 13.19 32.40
N CYS A 545 -19.77 12.14 31.62
CA CYS A 545 -18.91 11.68 30.53
C CYS A 545 -19.70 11.90 29.23
N THR A 546 -19.11 12.45 28.17
CA THR A 546 -19.76 12.32 26.84
C THR A 546 -18.86 11.55 25.91
N THR A 547 -19.31 11.25 24.70
CA THR A 547 -18.59 10.33 23.81
C THR A 547 -18.29 10.94 22.44
N ASN A 548 -18.15 12.26 22.41
CA ASN A 548 -17.60 13.10 21.35
C ASN A 548 -18.37 13.31 20.02
N VAL A 549 -18.08 14.52 19.47
CA VAL A 549 -18.50 15.29 18.27
C VAL A 549 -19.92 15.06 17.76
N ILE A 550 -20.77 16.09 17.88
CA ILE A 550 -22.02 16.18 17.12
C ILE A 550 -21.65 16.40 15.63
N GLN A 551 -21.75 15.37 14.79
CA GLN A 551 -21.95 15.59 13.36
C GLN A 551 -23.34 16.20 13.18
N TYR A 552 -23.43 17.53 13.11
CA TYR A 552 -24.64 18.17 12.65
C TYR A 552 -24.85 17.77 11.19
N ASN A 553 -25.85 16.90 10.98
CA ASN A 553 -26.57 16.66 9.73
C ASN A 553 -25.80 17.11 8.47
N SER A 554 -24.87 16.28 8.01
CA SER A 554 -24.47 16.30 6.60
C SER A 554 -25.60 15.75 5.71
N ARG A 555 -26.82 16.28 5.86
CA ARG A 555 -27.88 16.16 4.83
C ARG A 555 -27.43 16.81 3.50
N LEU A 556 -26.29 17.50 3.48
CA LEU A 556 -25.67 18.10 2.29
C LEU A 556 -24.66 17.18 1.55
N LYS A 557 -24.23 16.03 2.10
CA LYS A 557 -23.25 15.15 1.41
C LYS A 557 -23.79 14.43 0.16
N LYS A 558 -25.09 14.57 -0.15
CA LYS A 558 -25.67 14.02 -1.39
C LYS A 558 -25.48 14.92 -2.63
N MET A 559 -25.06 16.19 -2.50
CA MET A 559 -25.00 17.10 -3.66
C MET A 559 -23.60 17.38 -4.25
N GLU A 560 -22.50 16.99 -3.61
CA GLU A 560 -21.13 17.33 -4.10
C GLU A 560 -20.23 16.11 -4.39
N MET A 561 -20.79 14.92 -4.63
CA MET A 561 -20.01 13.76 -5.12
C MET A 561 -20.15 13.53 -6.63
N ALA A 562 -20.71 14.50 -7.37
CA ALA A 562 -20.89 14.42 -8.83
C ALA A 562 -19.74 15.04 -9.66
N SER A 563 -18.81 15.78 -9.05
CA SER A 563 -17.69 16.40 -9.77
C SER A 563 -16.36 15.85 -9.26
N GLY A 564 -15.73 14.97 -10.05
CA GLY A 564 -14.51 14.22 -9.72
C GLY A 564 -13.23 15.04 -9.62
N ASP A 565 -13.21 16.11 -8.83
CA ASP A 565 -12.01 16.89 -8.51
C ASP A 565 -11.60 16.66 -7.05
N PHE A 566 -10.61 15.78 -6.86
CA PHE A 566 -10.11 15.35 -5.54
C PHE A 566 -9.08 16.33 -4.91
N GLU A 567 -8.73 17.42 -5.57
CA GLU A 567 -7.60 18.29 -5.16
C GLU A 567 -7.98 19.55 -4.36
N LYS A 568 -9.27 19.78 -4.07
CA LYS A 568 -9.70 20.89 -3.20
C LYS A 568 -10.46 20.36 -1.99
N LEU A 569 -9.73 20.06 -0.93
CA LEU A 569 -10.31 19.73 0.37
C LEU A 569 -10.97 20.97 1.02
N PRO A 570 -12.03 20.77 1.82
CA PRO A 570 -13.10 21.74 2.05
C PRO A 570 -12.86 22.59 3.31
N ASN A 571 -11.96 23.58 3.23
CA ASN A 571 -11.82 24.55 4.32
C ASN A 571 -12.88 25.66 4.28
N GLU A 572 -13.40 26.03 3.11
CA GLU A 572 -14.36 27.16 3.00
C GLU A 572 -15.80 26.80 3.37
N TYR A 573 -16.18 25.51 3.36
CA TYR A 573 -17.57 25.09 3.67
C TYR A 573 -17.84 24.91 5.16
N TYR A 574 -16.80 24.70 5.98
CA TYR A 574 -16.90 24.56 7.44
C TYR A 574 -17.26 25.88 8.15
N GLU A 575 -16.84 27.03 7.60
CA GLU A 575 -17.02 28.34 8.24
C GLU A 575 -18.48 28.86 8.21
N LYS A 576 -19.36 28.30 7.37
CA LYS A 576 -20.69 28.90 7.13
C LYS A 576 -21.80 28.44 8.09
N TYR A 577 -21.59 27.37 8.88
CA TYR A 577 -22.63 26.78 9.74
C TYR A 577 -22.40 26.95 11.25
N LYS A 578 -21.57 27.91 11.66
CA LYS A 578 -21.49 28.37 13.06
C LYS A 578 -22.79 29.07 13.47
N LYS A 579 -23.68 28.34 14.15
CA LYS A 579 -24.51 28.77 15.30
C LYS A 579 -25.62 27.74 15.54
N ASN A 580 -25.35 26.74 16.36
CA ASN A 580 -26.44 26.00 17.00
C ASN A 580 -26.96 26.85 18.16
N CYS A 581 -28.11 27.50 18.00
CA CYS A 581 -28.77 28.29 19.04
C CYS A 581 -29.34 27.43 20.19
N ILE A 582 -28.56 26.49 20.71
CA ILE A 582 -28.97 25.51 21.71
C ILE A 582 -28.35 25.89 23.05
N VAL A 583 -29.23 26.10 24.02
CA VAL A 583 -28.86 26.30 25.41
C VAL A 583 -28.93 24.95 26.14
N VAL A 584 -27.78 24.50 26.62
CA VAL A 584 -27.65 23.31 27.46
C VAL A 584 -27.64 23.68 28.93
N LYS A 585 -28.39 22.92 29.74
CA LYS A 585 -28.32 22.97 31.20
C LYS A 585 -27.80 21.62 31.70
N VAL A 586 -26.60 21.61 32.24
CA VAL A 586 -26.03 20.42 32.87
C VAL A 586 -26.82 20.13 34.16
N PRO A 587 -27.29 18.89 34.39
CA PRO A 587 -28.16 18.57 35.52
C PRO A 587 -27.52 18.84 36.89
N GLU A 588 -28.34 19.29 37.83
CA GLU A 588 -27.92 19.42 39.23
C GLU A 588 -27.58 18.02 39.82
N GLY A 589 -26.51 17.95 40.61
CA GLY A 589 -25.91 16.72 41.12
C GLY A 589 -24.60 16.33 40.43
N VAL A 590 -24.33 16.84 39.22
CA VAL A 590 -23.02 16.68 38.55
C VAL A 590 -21.96 17.47 39.33
N LYS A 591 -20.95 16.75 39.82
CA LYS A 591 -19.80 17.27 40.57
C LYS A 591 -18.54 17.34 39.71
N GLU A 592 -18.43 16.50 38.70
CA GLU A 592 -17.26 16.43 37.84
C GLU A 592 -17.67 16.34 36.36
N ILE A 593 -17.02 17.15 35.52
CA ILE A 593 -17.15 17.13 34.06
C ILE A 593 -15.82 16.71 33.49
N TRP A 594 -15.86 15.69 32.64
CA TRP A 594 -14.67 15.11 32.02
C TRP A 594 -14.39 15.65 30.62
N GLY A 595 -13.22 15.34 30.05
CA GLY A 595 -12.71 15.95 28.81
C GLY A 595 -13.59 15.66 27.60
N MET A 596 -14.21 14.48 27.57
CA MET A 596 -15.12 14.14 26.49
C MET A 596 -16.49 14.81 26.59
N ALA A 597 -16.76 15.67 27.58
CA ALA A 597 -18.10 16.19 27.73
C ALA A 597 -18.58 17.05 26.55
N ASN A 598 -17.62 17.52 25.75
CA ASN A 598 -17.80 18.25 24.49
C ASN A 598 -18.96 19.24 24.50
N LEU A 599 -19.14 19.90 25.65
CA LEU A 599 -20.14 20.95 25.85
C LEU A 599 -19.77 22.20 25.04
N SER A 600 -18.51 22.27 24.58
CA SER A 600 -17.96 23.18 23.58
C SER A 600 -18.82 23.34 22.32
N THR A 601 -19.56 22.31 21.94
CA THR A 601 -20.34 22.33 20.69
C THR A 601 -21.66 23.11 20.78
N TYR A 602 -22.05 23.59 21.96
CA TYR A 602 -23.29 24.33 22.19
C TYR A 602 -23.06 25.84 22.25
N GLU A 603 -24.01 26.65 21.77
CA GLU A 603 -23.90 28.12 21.89
C GLU A 603 -23.86 28.56 23.35
N LYS A 604 -24.66 27.94 24.23
CA LYS A 604 -24.69 28.30 25.64
C LYS A 604 -24.74 27.08 26.55
N VAL A 605 -23.81 26.99 27.48
CA VAL A 605 -23.74 25.93 28.49
C VAL A 605 -23.97 26.53 29.87
N ILE A 606 -24.91 25.98 30.63
CA ILE A 606 -25.19 26.36 32.02
C ILE A 606 -24.79 25.20 32.93
N LEU A 607 -23.84 25.46 33.82
CA LEU A 607 -23.23 24.49 34.71
C LEU A 607 -23.84 24.56 36.12
N PRO A 608 -24.07 23.42 36.79
CA PRO A 608 -24.83 23.35 38.04
C PRO A 608 -24.04 23.88 39.23
N LYS A 609 -24.73 24.11 40.35
CA LYS A 609 -24.09 24.58 41.59
C LYS A 609 -23.21 23.53 42.26
N SER A 610 -23.55 22.26 42.04
CA SER A 610 -22.84 21.09 42.55
C SER A 610 -21.48 20.83 41.91
N LEU A 611 -21.13 21.54 40.82
CA LEU A 611 -19.90 21.32 40.07
C LEU A 611 -18.67 21.69 40.91
N LYS A 612 -17.72 20.75 41.00
CA LYS A 612 -16.48 20.87 41.78
C LYS A 612 -15.23 20.78 40.93
N LYS A 613 -15.26 19.99 39.86
CA LYS A 613 -14.08 19.73 39.01
C LYS A 613 -14.48 19.65 37.54
N VAL A 614 -13.63 20.17 36.66
CA VAL A 614 -13.88 20.30 35.23
C VAL A 614 -12.59 20.06 34.45
N ASN A 615 -12.61 19.17 33.46
CA ASN A 615 -11.61 19.19 32.40
C ASN A 615 -11.95 20.30 31.39
N VAL A 616 -10.99 21.18 31.10
CA VAL A 616 -11.20 22.34 30.21
C VAL A 616 -11.60 21.94 28.79
N GLU A 617 -11.10 20.81 28.27
CA GLU A 617 -11.46 20.34 26.92
C GLU A 617 -12.96 20.01 26.83
N GLY A 618 -13.56 19.49 27.91
CA GLY A 618 -14.97 19.12 27.93
C GLY A 618 -15.95 20.29 27.83
N ILE A 619 -15.46 21.53 27.92
CA ILE A 619 -16.29 22.75 27.88
C ILE A 619 -15.79 23.75 26.83
N PHE A 620 -14.49 23.75 26.53
CA PHE A 620 -13.82 24.81 25.78
C PHE A 620 -13.13 24.36 24.48
N SER A 621 -13.14 23.07 24.11
CA SER A 621 -12.37 22.56 22.96
C SER A 621 -12.79 23.11 21.59
N ASP A 622 -14.08 23.33 21.34
CA ASP A 622 -14.67 23.70 20.03
C ASP A 622 -15.54 24.98 20.07
N LEU A 623 -15.12 25.99 20.83
CA LEU A 623 -15.70 27.36 20.83
C LEU A 623 -17.21 27.45 21.20
N THR A 624 -17.54 27.16 22.47
CA THR A 624 -18.83 27.57 23.07
C THR A 624 -18.96 29.10 23.06
N GLY A 625 -20.06 29.64 22.52
CA GLY A 625 -20.32 31.08 22.55
C GLY A 625 -20.48 31.67 23.97
N ARG A 626 -21.06 30.90 24.91
CA ARG A 626 -21.22 31.32 26.31
C ARG A 626 -21.27 30.16 27.32
N VAL A 627 -20.40 30.17 28.33
CA VAL A 627 -20.44 29.23 29.47
C VAL A 627 -20.84 29.98 30.74
N VAL A 628 -21.85 29.48 31.46
CA VAL A 628 -22.37 30.09 32.69
C VAL A 628 -22.16 29.16 33.88
N PHE A 629 -21.36 29.58 34.87
CA PHE A 629 -21.13 28.84 36.11
C PHE A 629 -22.09 29.34 37.20
N LEU A 630 -23.03 28.50 37.65
CA LEU A 630 -24.03 28.87 38.67
C LEU A 630 -23.56 28.74 40.13
N GLY A 631 -22.44 28.04 40.37
CA GLY A 631 -21.92 27.77 41.70
C GLY A 631 -21.37 29.01 42.42
N ASP A 632 -21.39 28.98 43.75
CA ASP A 632 -20.79 30.01 44.61
C ASP A 632 -19.26 29.86 44.76
N LYS A 633 -18.67 28.84 44.12
CA LYS A 633 -17.24 28.54 44.11
C LYS A 633 -16.79 28.24 42.68
N VAL A 634 -15.52 28.54 42.40
CA VAL A 634 -14.85 28.17 41.15
C VAL A 634 -14.45 26.70 41.23
N PRO A 635 -14.77 25.86 40.24
CA PRO A 635 -14.35 24.47 40.22
C PRO A 635 -12.83 24.36 40.01
N GLU A 636 -12.28 23.22 40.40
CA GLU A 636 -10.93 22.82 40.01
C GLU A 636 -10.92 22.53 38.50
N PHE A 637 -9.90 23.04 37.80
CA PHE A 637 -9.71 22.79 36.38
C PHE A 637 -8.56 21.80 36.16
N THR A 638 -8.71 20.92 35.18
CA THR A 638 -7.70 19.98 34.70
C THR A 638 -7.62 20.02 33.17
N GLY A 639 -6.55 19.47 32.58
CA GLY A 639 -6.32 19.48 31.13
C GLY A 639 -5.69 20.78 30.62
N GLU A 640 -5.40 20.85 29.32
CA GLU A 640 -4.91 22.04 28.62
C GLU A 640 -5.77 22.26 27.38
N CYS A 641 -6.01 23.52 26.99
CA CYS A 641 -6.85 23.86 25.84
C CYS A 641 -6.18 24.95 24.99
N ASP A 642 -6.04 24.67 23.70
CA ASP A 642 -5.53 25.61 22.69
C ASP A 642 -6.70 26.13 21.85
N ILE A 643 -7.08 27.39 22.07
CA ILE A 643 -8.23 28.00 21.38
C ILE A 643 -7.72 28.98 20.33
N ASN A 644 -8.02 28.71 19.05
CA ASN A 644 -7.75 29.64 17.95
C ASN A 644 -8.71 30.84 17.98
N LEU A 645 -8.15 32.04 18.13
CA LEU A 645 -8.84 33.31 18.43
C LEU A 645 -9.53 33.96 17.21
N GLY A 646 -10.56 33.29 16.67
CA GLY A 646 -11.44 33.84 15.64
C GLY A 646 -12.82 34.31 16.12
N ASP A 647 -13.34 33.77 17.24
CA ASP A 647 -14.75 33.91 17.61
C ASP A 647 -15.00 34.52 19.02
N GLU A 648 -16.13 35.21 19.16
CA GLU A 648 -16.64 35.79 20.42
C GLU A 648 -17.12 34.69 21.39
N PHE A 649 -16.36 34.40 22.45
CA PHE A 649 -16.79 33.50 23.54
C PHE A 649 -16.95 34.23 24.89
N GLU A 650 -17.83 33.78 25.78
CA GLU A 650 -18.08 34.44 27.07
C GLU A 650 -18.13 33.43 28.23
N ILE A 651 -17.39 33.69 29.32
CA ILE A 651 -17.41 32.92 30.57
C ILE A 651 -18.09 33.76 31.64
N ARG A 652 -19.34 33.42 31.97
CA ARG A 652 -20.16 34.15 32.94
C ARG A 652 -20.10 33.49 34.32
N VAL A 653 -19.72 34.25 35.35
CA VAL A 653 -19.65 33.80 36.74
C VAL A 653 -20.43 34.74 37.67
N LYS A 654 -20.78 34.29 38.87
CA LYS A 654 -21.40 35.16 39.88
C LYS A 654 -20.45 36.28 40.30
N LYS A 655 -20.98 37.48 40.54
CA LYS A 655 -20.22 38.63 41.04
C LYS A 655 -19.34 38.26 42.25
N GLY A 656 -18.05 38.60 42.18
CA GLY A 656 -17.03 38.29 43.19
C GLY A 656 -16.17 37.04 42.90
N LEU A 657 -16.46 36.27 41.84
CA LEU A 657 -15.69 35.08 41.46
C LEU A 657 -14.73 35.29 40.28
N GLU A 658 -14.72 36.46 39.65
CA GLU A 658 -14.01 36.76 38.39
C GLU A 658 -12.50 36.59 38.55
N ARG A 659 -11.93 37.18 39.61
CA ARG A 659 -10.49 37.06 39.91
C ARG A 659 -10.09 35.63 40.23
N LYS A 660 -10.98 34.85 40.86
CA LYS A 660 -10.72 33.44 41.19
C LYS A 660 -10.79 32.57 39.94
N MET A 661 -11.77 32.81 39.07
CA MET A 661 -11.94 32.12 37.79
C MET A 661 -10.73 32.36 36.88
N LEU A 662 -10.30 33.62 36.73
CA LEU A 662 -9.11 33.97 35.95
C LEU A 662 -7.85 33.25 36.44
N ARG A 663 -7.64 33.21 37.76
CA ARG A 663 -6.48 32.51 38.36
C ARG A 663 -6.53 31.01 38.18
N ALA A 664 -7.71 30.42 38.16
CA ALA A 664 -7.88 28.99 37.96
C ALA A 664 -7.60 28.64 36.49
N LEU A 665 -8.20 29.35 35.54
CA LEU A 665 -8.08 29.05 34.11
C LEU A 665 -6.71 29.39 33.48
N LYS A 666 -5.98 30.39 34.00
CA LYS A 666 -4.71 30.85 33.38
C LYS A 666 -3.64 29.77 33.21
N LYS A 667 -3.72 28.66 33.96
CA LYS A 667 -2.76 27.55 33.88
C LYS A 667 -3.12 26.52 32.82
N HIS A 668 -4.34 26.59 32.28
CA HIS A 668 -4.90 25.60 31.37
C HIS A 668 -5.13 26.15 29.96
N PHE A 669 -5.05 27.47 29.78
CA PHE A 669 -5.19 28.13 28.49
C PHE A 669 -3.84 28.67 28.04
N LEU A 670 -3.46 28.41 26.79
CA LEU A 670 -2.25 28.92 26.16
C LEU A 670 -2.39 30.40 25.75
N MET A 671 -2.83 31.28 26.66
CA MET A 671 -3.00 32.71 26.39
C MET A 671 -2.64 33.60 27.58
N SER A 672 -2.39 34.89 27.30
CA SER A 672 -2.08 35.87 28.35
C SER A 672 -3.26 36.08 29.31
N SER A 673 -2.97 36.39 30.57
CA SER A 673 -4.01 36.67 31.57
C SER A 673 -4.86 37.90 31.21
N ASP A 674 -4.28 38.89 30.52
CA ASP A 674 -5.01 40.08 30.08
C ASP A 674 -5.98 39.77 28.93
N THR A 675 -5.61 38.84 28.05
CA THR A 675 -6.49 38.31 27.00
C THR A 675 -7.64 37.52 27.63
N LEU A 676 -7.33 36.55 28.50
CA LEU A 676 -8.33 35.69 29.13
C LEU A 676 -9.35 36.47 29.98
N LYS A 677 -8.91 37.54 30.64
CA LYS A 677 -9.78 38.40 31.45
C LYS A 677 -10.92 39.03 30.65
N ARG A 678 -10.72 39.32 29.36
CA ARG A 678 -11.74 39.95 28.49
C ARG A 678 -12.95 39.05 28.28
N TYR A 679 -12.78 37.74 28.43
CA TYR A 679 -13.82 36.75 28.24
C TYR A 679 -14.57 36.41 29.53
N ILE A 680 -14.10 36.84 30.71
CA ILE A 680 -14.75 36.56 31.99
C ILE A 680 -15.66 37.72 32.39
N THR A 681 -16.97 37.48 32.38
CA THR A 681 -18.00 38.46 32.72
C THR A 681 -18.85 37.98 33.90
N THR A 682 -19.71 38.87 34.42
CA THR A 682 -20.51 38.59 35.61
C THR A 682 -22.00 38.57 35.34
N PHE A 683 -22.74 37.89 36.21
CA PHE A 683 -24.19 38.01 36.32
C PHE A 683 -24.63 38.23 37.76
#